data_AF-A0A1W9R388-F1
#
_entry.id   AF-A0A1W9R388-F1
#
_cell.length_a   1.000
_cell.length_b   1.000
_cell.length_c   1.000
_cell.angle_alpha   90.00
_cell.angle_beta   90.00
_cell.angle_gamma   90.00
#
_symmetry.space_group_name_H-M   'P 1'
#
loop_
_entity.id
_entity.type
_entity.pdbx_description
1 polymer ?
#
loop_
_entity_poly.entity_id
_entity_poly.type
_entity_poly.pdbx_seq_one_letter_code
_entity_poly.pdbx_strand_id
1 'polypeptide(L)'
;MNYLNKIGSFIKYDTFGALALANFLICVLSGVFLAIPFDVANPYESIREILLINPGAVFFRNIHYWSAQFFLVFTILHTWDYLNEDSTGRLKKGVWMRLVVSLLFVFYVMISGFILKADYDSLQARRIIDSLIMAIPWIGGLLSYSLLGPDESFQLLYVHHIATATIFLVIIIIEHAKTFWANGKTFFLTLILLSVISYFFMAPLHNNLNPVVKGPWYFLGLQEILHWMSRPAWTLFIIAGLLVLVYYMPVLKNNWAKYSRIILLCLFFVYMFLTGIAYFFRGENWKWDWQVQDVFMPFEIKPINIYNTPDSLINILLSAEGKMEGCLACHQNMEGFSPSHDPAAIGCASCHLGDPYTLDKKVAHRKMINIPGNLNVASRTCGTSDCHPEITERIQNTLMTTLSGLVSVDRFVFNEAPVPGILSHIAEIGHSAADGHLRDLCANCHLGNPKTEYGPINQLSRGGGCNACHLNYSNKAKNELVCTEYKTVTNTILMHHPELSLNITNQHCFGCHSRSGRIATNYEGWHETLLDEEEVTDWGKYRLLEDKRVFEFISADVHHESGMDCIDCHNSYETMGDGKHHIHEEFQVKIMCGDCHFSGGANTLTIDQLDAETYKILQLKGYPKDRKFLKKQKSGIAIVNTFIDEIGKPWLVSKNSGKTLPVLPPAEICSRGNAHDDLSCEACHTAWAPQCTGCHNVYEKNSEGYDLLENRFKTGTWVEYAGIFPAGPPALGVDERKETAFPNTRKIGTFINGMVLSIDLSSFDNDDEDKEIFHRLYAPTAAHTTSRKGRGCKSCHNDPLAIGYGRGKLDYIIEGEKGTWQFTSQFVLNNYDGLPEDAWIGFLGERKGWTTTREGVRPFTIEEQKRILTVGTCLTCHSEDSEVMLQSLDDFDEVLKRVSGKCVLVAW
;
A
#
# COMPACT_ATOMS: atom_id res chain seq x y z
N MET A 1 61.66 -26.17 6.78
CA MET A 1 61.88 -24.76 7.20
C MET A 1 62.44 -23.86 6.09
N ASN A 2 63.51 -24.23 5.35
CA ASN A 2 64.07 -23.39 4.27
C ASN A 2 63.14 -23.17 3.03
N TYR A 3 62.24 -24.10 2.72
CA TYR A 3 61.27 -23.94 1.63
C TYR A 3 60.13 -22.98 1.99
N LEU A 4 59.65 -23.01 3.25
CA LEU A 4 58.61 -22.10 3.76
C LEU A 4 59.12 -20.67 3.90
N ASN A 5 60.39 -20.47 4.29
CA ASN A 5 61.01 -19.14 4.30
C ASN A 5 61.25 -18.58 2.88
N LYS A 6 61.54 -19.44 1.89
CA LYS A 6 61.59 -19.04 0.47
C LYS A 6 60.22 -18.62 -0.04
N ILE A 7 59.15 -19.37 0.26
CA ILE A 7 57.77 -19.02 -0.06
C ILE A 7 57.34 -17.73 0.64
N GLY A 8 57.68 -17.54 1.91
CA GLY A 8 57.43 -16.30 2.66
C GLY A 8 58.16 -15.07 2.09
N SER A 9 59.40 -15.22 1.61
CA SER A 9 60.13 -14.16 0.89
C SER A 9 59.57 -13.91 -0.53
N PHE A 10 58.94 -14.93 -1.14
CA PHE A 10 58.26 -14.83 -2.42
C PHE A 10 56.92 -14.11 -2.30
N ILE A 11 56.25 -14.18 -1.14
CA ILE A 11 54.94 -13.54 -0.87
C ILE A 11 55.09 -12.11 -0.30
N LYS A 12 56.30 -11.65 0.03
CA LYS A 12 56.50 -10.29 0.56
C LYS A 12 56.07 -9.25 -0.48
N TYR A 13 54.96 -8.57 -0.21
CA TYR A 13 54.41 -7.51 -1.04
C TYR A 13 55.36 -6.30 -1.10
N ASP A 14 55.34 -5.61 -2.24
CA ASP A 14 56.08 -4.38 -2.50
C ASP A 14 55.39 -3.18 -1.80
N THR A 15 55.89 -1.97 -1.97
CA THR A 15 55.29 -0.74 -1.39
C THR A 15 53.82 -0.54 -1.81
N PHE A 16 53.01 0.16 -1.01
CA PHE A 16 51.62 0.48 -1.40
C PHE A 16 51.53 1.25 -2.72
N GLY A 17 52.53 2.08 -3.04
CA GLY A 17 52.61 2.75 -4.35
C GLY A 17 52.77 1.77 -5.53
N ALA A 18 53.57 0.72 -5.36
CA ALA A 18 53.71 -0.33 -6.37
C ALA A 18 52.44 -1.16 -6.54
N LEU A 19 51.70 -1.41 -5.44
CA LEU A 19 50.39 -2.07 -5.47
C LEU A 19 49.32 -1.18 -6.13
N ALA A 20 49.30 0.12 -5.83
CA ALA A 20 48.41 1.08 -6.48
C ALA A 20 48.67 1.13 -8.00
N LEU A 21 49.93 1.23 -8.41
CA LEU A 21 50.31 1.21 -9.83
C LEU A 21 49.90 -0.10 -10.53
N ALA A 22 50.12 -1.25 -9.89
CA ALA A 22 49.70 -2.54 -10.45
C ALA A 22 48.18 -2.61 -10.65
N ASN A 23 47.40 -2.22 -9.65
CA ASN A 23 45.94 -2.19 -9.74
C ASN A 23 45.44 -1.20 -10.80
N PHE A 24 46.04 -0.01 -10.89
CA PHE A 24 45.72 0.97 -11.92
C PHE A 24 45.95 0.43 -13.34
N LEU A 25 47.10 -0.20 -13.59
CA LEU A 25 47.41 -0.80 -14.90
C LEU A 25 46.44 -1.94 -15.25
N ILE A 26 46.12 -2.80 -14.29
CA ILE A 26 45.14 -3.89 -14.49
C ILE A 26 43.74 -3.31 -14.77
N CYS A 27 43.36 -2.23 -14.09
CA CYS A 27 42.09 -1.51 -14.32
C CYS A 27 42.03 -0.93 -15.74
N VAL A 28 43.08 -0.25 -16.20
CA VAL A 28 43.15 0.30 -17.56
C VAL A 28 43.07 -0.82 -18.60
N LEU A 29 43.85 -1.90 -18.43
CA LEU A 29 43.84 -3.03 -19.38
C LEU A 29 42.48 -3.72 -19.44
N SER A 30 41.87 -4.03 -18.29
CA SER A 30 40.52 -4.61 -18.24
C SER A 30 39.45 -3.66 -18.81
N GLY A 31 39.61 -2.35 -18.64
CA GLY A 31 38.75 -1.33 -19.24
C GLY A 31 38.79 -1.33 -20.76
N VAL A 32 39.95 -1.56 -21.38
CA VAL A 32 40.08 -1.70 -22.84
C VAL A 32 39.28 -2.91 -23.35
N PHE A 33 39.31 -4.04 -22.65
CA PHE A 33 38.51 -5.21 -23.00
C PHE A 33 37.01 -4.97 -22.83
N LEU A 34 36.60 -4.16 -21.85
CA LEU A 34 35.20 -3.80 -21.61
C LEU A 34 34.66 -2.75 -22.59
N ALA A 35 35.51 -1.86 -23.09
CA ALA A 35 35.12 -0.82 -24.04
C ALA A 35 34.61 -1.39 -25.38
N ILE A 36 34.91 -2.67 -25.68
CA ILE A 36 34.48 -3.34 -26.91
C ILE A 36 32.98 -3.74 -26.82
N PRO A 37 32.52 -4.51 -25.82
CA PRO A 37 31.11 -4.88 -25.69
C PRO A 37 30.21 -3.81 -25.05
N PHE A 38 30.76 -2.73 -24.50
CA PHE A 38 29.99 -1.69 -23.82
C PHE A 38 29.38 -0.67 -24.80
N ASP A 39 28.06 -0.50 -24.76
CA ASP A 39 27.35 0.53 -25.53
C ASP A 39 27.04 1.73 -24.63
N VAL A 40 27.68 2.87 -24.93
CA VAL A 40 27.50 4.13 -24.22
C VAL A 40 26.14 4.79 -24.48
N ALA A 41 25.46 4.46 -25.58
CA ALA A 41 24.12 4.96 -25.85
C ALA A 41 23.08 4.28 -24.94
N ASN A 42 23.29 2.99 -24.61
CA ASN A 42 22.42 2.21 -23.72
C ASN A 42 23.25 1.50 -22.63
N PRO A 43 23.86 2.25 -21.68
CA PRO A 43 24.87 1.68 -20.79
C PRO A 43 24.35 0.54 -19.91
N TYR A 44 23.18 0.73 -19.31
CA TYR A 44 22.58 -0.25 -18.42
C TYR A 44 22.24 -1.56 -19.16
N GLU A 45 21.59 -1.46 -20.31
CA GLU A 45 21.23 -2.62 -21.13
C GLU A 45 22.47 -3.36 -21.65
N SER A 46 23.53 -2.64 -22.06
CA SER A 46 24.77 -3.29 -22.50
C SER A 46 25.44 -4.10 -21.39
N ILE A 47 25.41 -3.63 -20.14
CA ILE A 47 25.94 -4.38 -18.99
C ILE A 47 25.08 -5.62 -18.71
N ARG A 48 23.75 -5.51 -18.84
CA ARG A 48 22.84 -6.66 -18.68
C ARG A 48 23.11 -7.73 -19.72
N GLU A 49 23.29 -7.34 -20.98
CA GLU A 49 23.66 -8.25 -22.07
C GLU A 49 24.99 -8.95 -21.78
N ILE A 50 26.00 -8.20 -21.32
CA ILE A 50 27.28 -8.76 -20.87
C ILE A 50 27.07 -9.82 -19.78
N LEU A 51 26.25 -9.53 -18.77
CA LEU A 51 25.98 -10.45 -17.66
C LEU A 51 25.28 -11.74 -18.10
N LEU A 52 24.39 -11.67 -19.08
CA LEU A 52 23.59 -12.80 -19.55
C LEU A 52 24.30 -13.66 -20.59
N ILE A 53 25.07 -13.04 -21.50
CA ILE A 53 25.51 -13.70 -22.74
C ILE A 53 27.05 -13.82 -22.83
N ASN A 54 27.82 -12.99 -22.12
CA ASN A 54 29.28 -12.92 -22.30
C ASN A 54 30.08 -13.12 -20.99
N PRO A 55 30.29 -14.38 -20.54
CA PRO A 55 31.06 -14.68 -19.33
C PRO A 55 32.48 -14.10 -19.33
N GLY A 56 33.11 -13.98 -20.50
CA GLY A 56 34.43 -13.37 -20.64
C GLY A 56 34.42 -11.88 -20.31
N ALA A 57 33.46 -11.13 -20.85
CA ALA A 57 33.26 -9.72 -20.52
C ALA A 57 32.86 -9.53 -19.05
N VAL A 58 32.07 -10.44 -18.46
CA VAL A 58 31.79 -10.45 -17.01
C VAL A 58 33.08 -10.55 -16.18
N PHE A 59 33.99 -11.44 -16.56
CA PHE A 59 35.28 -11.57 -15.87
C PHE A 59 36.10 -10.28 -15.93
N PHE A 60 36.22 -9.66 -17.11
CA PHE A 60 36.91 -8.37 -17.24
C PHE A 60 36.20 -7.25 -16.48
N ARG A 61 34.87 -7.24 -16.44
CA ARG A 61 34.06 -6.30 -15.64
C ARG A 61 34.38 -6.41 -14.16
N ASN A 62 34.43 -7.62 -13.64
CA ASN A 62 34.77 -7.86 -12.25
C ASN A 62 36.22 -7.45 -11.95
N ILE A 63 37.17 -7.77 -12.84
CA ILE A 63 38.57 -7.31 -12.70
C ILE A 63 38.63 -5.78 -12.68
N HIS A 64 37.95 -5.11 -13.60
CA HIS A 64 37.94 -3.65 -13.69
C HIS A 64 37.39 -3.02 -12.41
N TYR A 65 36.26 -3.52 -11.92
CA TYR A 65 35.66 -3.06 -10.66
C TYR A 65 36.60 -3.25 -9.46
N TRP A 66 37.09 -4.47 -9.22
CA TRP A 66 37.90 -4.78 -8.04
C TRP A 66 39.26 -4.08 -8.09
N SER A 67 39.92 -4.05 -9.24
CA SER A 67 41.18 -3.32 -9.41
C SER A 67 41.01 -1.81 -9.17
N ALA A 68 39.88 -1.21 -9.57
CA ALA A 68 39.55 0.17 -9.23
C ALA A 68 39.38 0.38 -7.70
N GLN A 69 38.66 -0.53 -7.01
CA GLN A 69 38.50 -0.45 -5.55
C GLN A 69 39.85 -0.52 -4.82
N PHE A 70 40.69 -1.50 -5.18
CA PHE A 70 42.01 -1.67 -4.57
C PHE A 70 42.97 -0.54 -4.95
N PHE A 71 42.88 0.01 -6.16
CA PHE A 71 43.64 1.20 -6.56
C PHE A 71 43.34 2.39 -5.63
N LEU A 72 42.07 2.65 -5.33
CA LEU A 72 41.70 3.71 -4.38
C LEU A 72 42.25 3.45 -2.98
N VAL A 73 42.05 2.22 -2.46
CA VAL A 73 42.54 1.84 -1.12
C VAL A 73 44.06 2.00 -1.00
N PHE A 74 44.82 1.43 -1.95
CA PHE A 74 46.28 1.53 -1.91
C PHE A 74 46.80 2.94 -2.19
N THR A 75 46.06 3.76 -2.95
CA THR A 75 46.40 5.18 -3.13
C THR A 75 46.26 5.97 -1.83
N ILE A 76 45.19 5.72 -1.05
CA ILE A 76 44.98 6.34 0.26
C ILE A 76 46.08 5.90 1.23
N LEU A 77 46.37 4.60 1.30
CA LEU A 77 47.45 4.05 2.14
C LEU A 77 48.83 4.59 1.75
N HIS A 78 49.13 4.65 0.44
CA HIS A 78 50.37 5.22 -0.07
C HIS A 78 50.52 6.71 0.28
N THR A 79 49.42 7.46 0.17
CA THR A 79 49.37 8.87 0.57
C THR A 79 49.65 8.99 2.07
N TRP A 80 49.00 8.17 2.90
CA TRP A 80 49.23 8.17 4.35
C TRP A 80 50.67 7.82 4.74
N ASP A 81 51.25 6.78 4.13
CA ASP A 81 52.64 6.38 4.36
C ASP A 81 53.61 7.52 4.06
N TYR A 82 53.44 8.18 2.90
CA TYR A 82 54.26 9.33 2.52
C TYR A 82 54.13 10.48 3.52
N LEU A 83 52.91 10.75 3.97
CA LEU A 83 52.59 11.80 4.92
C LEU A 83 53.07 11.51 6.35
N ASN A 84 53.26 10.23 6.71
CA ASN A 84 53.69 9.80 8.04
C ASN A 84 55.20 9.60 8.16
N GLU A 85 55.90 9.30 7.07
CA GLU A 85 57.37 9.29 7.03
C GLU A 85 57.95 10.68 7.28
N ASP A 86 59.13 10.77 7.91
CA ASP A 86 59.98 11.98 7.97
C ASP A 86 60.61 12.25 6.59
N SER A 87 59.79 12.25 5.54
CA SER A 87 60.17 12.36 4.13
C SER A 87 60.08 13.80 3.61
N THR A 88 60.04 14.79 4.52
CA THR A 88 59.95 16.22 4.22
C THR A 88 61.03 16.63 3.21
N GLY A 89 60.62 16.93 1.97
CA GLY A 89 61.51 17.44 0.91
C GLY A 89 61.91 16.43 -0.19
N ARG A 90 61.41 15.18 -0.19
CA ARG A 90 61.73 14.21 -1.27
C ARG A 90 61.13 14.55 -2.64
N LEU A 91 60.00 15.25 -2.69
CA LEU A 91 59.32 15.64 -3.94
C LEU A 91 59.45 17.13 -4.23
N LYS A 92 59.63 17.49 -5.50
CA LYS A 92 59.59 18.88 -5.97
C LYS A 92 58.18 19.46 -5.73
N LYS A 93 58.10 20.72 -5.29
CA LYS A 93 56.82 21.41 -5.00
C LYS A 93 55.79 21.29 -6.14
N GLY A 94 56.22 21.42 -7.40
CA GLY A 94 55.34 21.30 -8.56
C GLY A 94 54.77 19.89 -8.77
N VAL A 95 55.56 18.84 -8.50
CA VAL A 95 55.09 17.45 -8.59
C VAL A 95 54.09 17.18 -7.47
N TRP A 96 54.36 17.65 -6.25
CA TRP A 96 53.44 17.53 -5.13
C TRP A 96 52.11 18.23 -5.39
N MET A 97 52.12 19.46 -5.91
CA MET A 97 50.89 20.18 -6.28
C MET A 97 50.04 19.37 -7.26
N ARG A 98 50.65 18.82 -8.32
CA ARG A 98 49.94 18.00 -9.30
C ARG A 98 49.39 16.70 -8.71
N LEU A 99 50.13 16.07 -7.78
CA LEU A 99 49.65 14.88 -7.07
C LEU A 99 48.43 15.20 -6.20
N VAL A 100 48.44 16.31 -5.47
CA VAL A 100 47.27 16.74 -4.68
C VAL A 100 46.07 17.03 -5.58
N VAL A 101 46.28 17.71 -6.70
CA VAL A 101 45.21 17.95 -7.70
C VAL A 101 44.73 16.63 -8.31
N SER A 102 45.63 15.66 -8.54
CA SER A 102 45.26 14.36 -9.11
C SER A 102 44.33 13.55 -8.23
N LEU A 103 44.26 13.81 -6.91
CA LEU A 103 43.27 13.19 -6.03
C LEU A 103 41.83 13.48 -6.50
N LEU A 104 41.55 14.70 -6.99
CA LEU A 104 40.24 15.03 -7.56
C LEU A 104 39.95 14.18 -8.81
N PHE A 105 40.95 13.93 -9.64
CA PHE A 105 40.82 13.11 -10.84
C PHE A 105 40.69 11.62 -10.51
N VAL A 106 41.32 11.13 -9.45
CA VAL A 106 41.11 9.76 -8.94
C VAL A 106 39.64 9.57 -8.55
N PHE A 107 39.09 10.46 -7.70
CA PHE A 107 37.68 10.39 -7.33
C PHE A 107 36.74 10.59 -8.52
N TYR A 108 37.10 11.46 -9.48
CA TYR A 108 36.33 11.66 -10.70
C TYR A 108 36.29 10.42 -11.60
N VAL A 109 37.41 9.73 -11.82
CA VAL A 109 37.44 8.47 -12.60
C VAL A 109 36.63 7.38 -11.89
N MET A 110 36.75 7.27 -10.56
CA MET A 110 35.96 6.32 -9.77
C MET A 110 34.44 6.58 -9.91
N ILE A 111 34.01 7.84 -9.78
CA ILE A 111 32.58 8.17 -9.82
C ILE A 111 32.00 8.19 -11.22
N SER A 112 32.76 8.63 -12.22
CA SER A 112 32.34 8.55 -13.63
C SER A 112 32.16 7.09 -14.05
N GLY A 113 33.07 6.19 -13.68
CA GLY A 113 32.93 4.75 -13.91
C GLY A 113 31.70 4.15 -13.22
N PHE A 114 31.40 4.59 -11.99
CA PHE A 114 30.18 4.21 -11.30
C PHE A 114 28.93 4.70 -12.05
N ILE A 115 28.88 5.97 -12.46
CA ILE A 115 27.73 6.57 -13.15
C ILE A 115 27.48 5.91 -14.51
N LEU A 116 28.53 5.46 -15.21
CA LEU A 116 28.43 4.77 -16.50
C LEU A 116 27.66 3.44 -16.45
N LYS A 117 27.36 2.88 -15.27
CA LYS A 117 26.42 1.75 -15.17
C LYS A 117 24.99 2.13 -15.56
N ALA A 118 24.63 3.42 -15.41
CA ALA A 118 23.28 3.96 -15.63
C ALA A 118 22.16 3.21 -14.88
N ASP A 119 22.49 2.54 -13.77
CA ASP A 119 21.51 1.98 -12.85
C ASP A 119 21.00 3.06 -11.87
N TYR A 120 19.99 2.74 -11.05
CA TYR A 120 19.31 3.72 -10.22
C TYR A 120 20.26 4.40 -9.20
N ASP A 121 21.19 3.64 -8.61
CA ASP A 121 22.26 4.16 -7.76
C ASP A 121 23.13 5.18 -8.52
N SER A 122 23.52 4.83 -9.75
CA SER A 122 24.32 5.68 -10.64
C SER A 122 23.61 6.98 -11.03
N LEU A 123 22.32 6.93 -11.34
CA LEU A 123 21.54 8.12 -11.71
C LEU A 123 21.31 9.03 -10.51
N GLN A 124 21.09 8.48 -9.32
CA GLN A 124 21.03 9.29 -8.10
C GLN A 124 22.38 9.95 -7.81
N ALA A 125 23.49 9.21 -7.91
CA ALA A 125 24.83 9.77 -7.75
C ALA A 125 25.13 10.90 -8.76
N ARG A 126 24.73 10.73 -10.03
CA ARG A 126 24.84 11.77 -11.06
C ARG A 126 24.10 13.05 -10.65
N ARG A 127 22.83 12.93 -10.23
CA ARG A 127 22.01 14.07 -9.79
C ARG A 127 22.60 14.81 -8.59
N ILE A 128 23.14 14.08 -7.62
CA ILE A 128 23.79 14.69 -6.44
C ILE A 128 25.03 15.49 -6.86
N ILE A 129 25.91 14.91 -7.69
CA ILE A 129 27.14 15.57 -8.15
C ILE A 129 26.83 16.78 -9.01
N ASP A 130 25.89 16.63 -9.93
CA ASP A 130 25.42 17.71 -10.79
C ASP A 130 24.91 18.90 -9.96
N SER A 131 24.05 18.64 -8.97
CA SER A 131 23.56 19.65 -8.03
C SER A 131 24.69 20.33 -7.25
N LEU A 132 25.70 19.59 -6.81
CA LEU A 132 26.86 20.15 -6.11
C LEU A 132 27.71 21.04 -7.04
N ILE A 133 27.97 20.61 -8.27
CA ILE A 133 28.76 21.39 -9.24
C ILE A 133 28.01 22.66 -9.64
N MET A 134 26.71 22.57 -9.91
CA MET A 134 25.87 23.73 -10.25
C MET A 134 25.83 24.78 -9.14
N ALA A 135 25.99 24.37 -7.87
CA ALA A 135 26.05 25.29 -6.75
C ALA A 135 27.29 26.20 -6.74
N ILE A 136 28.30 25.94 -7.59
CA ILE A 136 29.48 26.79 -7.72
C ILE A 136 29.11 28.08 -8.47
N PRO A 137 29.27 29.27 -7.85
CA PRO A 137 28.95 30.54 -8.49
C PRO A 137 29.71 30.74 -9.80
N TRP A 138 29.04 31.36 -10.78
CA TRP A 138 29.55 31.80 -12.09
C TRP A 138 29.98 30.70 -13.08
N ILE A 139 30.59 29.61 -12.61
CA ILE A 139 31.16 28.56 -13.46
C ILE A 139 30.46 27.20 -13.33
N GLY A 140 29.58 27.02 -12.34
CA GLY A 140 28.95 25.73 -12.03
C GLY A 140 28.24 25.08 -13.21
N GLY A 141 27.40 25.82 -13.93
CA GLY A 141 26.70 25.29 -15.12
C GLY A 141 27.64 24.87 -16.24
N LEU A 142 28.70 25.65 -16.51
CA LEU A 142 29.71 25.31 -17.52
C LEU A 142 30.52 24.09 -17.11
N LEU A 143 30.88 23.97 -15.83
CA LEU A 143 31.59 22.82 -15.28
C LEU A 143 30.75 21.55 -15.32
N SER A 144 29.48 21.62 -14.92
CA SER A 144 28.56 20.47 -14.97
C SER A 144 28.44 19.97 -16.41
N TYR A 145 28.12 20.86 -17.36
CA TYR A 145 28.00 20.49 -18.77
C TYR A 145 29.30 19.92 -19.32
N SER A 146 30.46 20.47 -18.96
CA SER A 146 31.76 19.99 -19.44
C SER A 146 32.17 18.65 -18.84
N LEU A 147 31.75 18.31 -17.61
CA LEU A 147 32.19 17.11 -16.89
C LEU A 147 31.20 15.95 -16.99
N LEU A 148 29.89 16.24 -17.01
CA LEU A 148 28.82 15.25 -17.01
C LEU A 148 28.10 15.17 -18.36
N GLY A 149 28.09 16.27 -19.13
CA GLY A 149 27.31 16.38 -20.37
C GLY A 149 25.81 16.59 -20.10
N PRO A 150 24.98 16.65 -21.16
CA PRO A 150 23.53 16.76 -21.01
C PRO A 150 22.94 15.51 -20.35
N ASP A 151 21.84 15.67 -19.61
CA ASP A 151 21.27 14.64 -18.72
C ASP A 151 20.99 13.29 -19.41
N GLU A 152 20.56 13.31 -20.67
CA GLU A 152 20.21 12.12 -21.45
C GLU A 152 21.40 11.44 -22.13
N SER A 153 22.60 12.04 -22.08
CA SER A 153 23.79 11.49 -22.73
C SER A 153 24.85 11.08 -21.72
N PHE A 154 25.45 9.91 -21.96
CA PHE A 154 26.64 9.42 -21.24
C PHE A 154 27.93 9.59 -22.05
N GLN A 155 27.84 10.09 -23.28
CA GLN A 155 28.98 10.14 -24.22
C GLN A 155 30.16 10.94 -23.66
N LEU A 156 29.89 12.15 -23.15
CA LEU A 156 30.94 13.03 -22.65
C LEU A 156 31.59 12.45 -21.38
N LEU A 157 30.76 11.96 -20.45
CA LEU A 157 31.21 11.29 -19.25
C LEU A 157 32.09 10.06 -19.57
N TYR A 158 31.66 9.27 -20.56
CA TYR A 158 32.39 8.11 -21.05
C TYR A 158 33.76 8.50 -21.60
N VAL A 159 33.82 9.50 -22.49
CA VAL A 159 35.09 10.01 -23.05
C VAL A 159 36.02 10.51 -21.95
N HIS A 160 35.51 11.25 -20.98
CA HIS A 160 36.33 11.70 -19.86
C HIS A 160 36.84 10.55 -19.01
N HIS A 161 36.02 9.53 -18.77
CA HIS A 161 36.40 8.34 -18.02
C HIS A 161 37.49 7.54 -18.75
N ILE A 162 37.27 7.14 -20.01
CA ILE A 162 38.20 6.24 -20.72
C ILE A 162 39.45 6.95 -21.24
N ALA A 163 39.37 8.26 -21.51
CA ALA A 163 40.44 9.03 -22.15
C ALA A 163 40.90 10.22 -21.30
N THR A 164 40.14 11.31 -21.21
CA THR A 164 40.65 12.59 -20.68
C THR A 164 41.24 12.47 -19.28
N ALA A 165 40.47 11.97 -18.32
CA ALA A 165 40.88 11.87 -16.92
C ALA A 165 41.86 10.71 -16.70
N THR A 166 41.66 9.59 -17.38
CA THR A 166 42.57 8.43 -17.29
C THR A 166 43.96 8.76 -17.86
N ILE A 167 44.05 9.39 -19.02
CA ILE A 167 45.33 9.83 -19.63
C ILE A 167 46.00 10.87 -18.72
N PHE A 168 45.25 11.80 -18.14
CA PHE A 168 45.79 12.74 -17.16
C PHE A 168 46.42 12.00 -15.97
N LEU A 169 45.73 11.03 -15.38
CA LEU A 169 46.26 10.22 -14.28
C LEU A 169 47.50 9.42 -14.72
N VAL A 170 47.49 8.80 -15.90
CA VAL A 170 48.66 8.10 -16.47
C VAL A 170 49.88 9.03 -16.51
N ILE A 171 49.72 10.25 -17.02
CA ILE A 171 50.83 11.23 -17.13
C ILE A 171 51.38 11.58 -15.74
N ILE A 172 50.51 11.88 -14.78
CA ILE A 172 50.93 12.24 -13.41
C ILE A 172 51.60 11.05 -12.70
N ILE A 173 51.06 9.85 -12.86
CA ILE A 173 51.61 8.62 -12.27
C ILE A 173 52.99 8.33 -12.86
N ILE A 174 53.18 8.44 -14.18
CA ILE A 174 54.49 8.25 -14.83
C ILE A 174 55.49 9.30 -14.34
N GLU A 175 55.09 10.57 -14.25
CA GLU A 175 55.96 11.63 -13.73
C GLU A 175 56.41 11.35 -12.29
N HIS A 176 55.49 10.86 -11.46
CA HIS A 176 55.73 10.56 -10.06
C HIS A 176 56.57 9.29 -9.86
N ALA A 177 56.14 8.17 -10.46
CA ALA A 177 56.76 6.86 -10.31
C ALA A 177 58.04 6.70 -11.14
N LYS A 178 58.25 7.55 -12.16
CA LYS A 178 59.35 7.48 -13.15
C LYS A 178 59.44 6.14 -13.88
N THR A 179 58.38 5.34 -13.83
CA THR A 179 58.23 4.08 -14.53
C THR A 179 56.81 3.99 -15.07
N PHE A 180 56.67 3.31 -16.20
CA PHE A 180 55.37 2.95 -16.73
C PHE A 180 54.86 1.63 -16.13
N TRP A 181 55.77 0.69 -15.88
CA TRP A 181 55.44 -0.67 -15.44
C TRP A 181 55.62 -0.81 -13.94
N ALA A 182 54.66 -1.45 -13.29
CA ALA A 182 54.85 -1.99 -11.96
C ALA A 182 55.92 -3.11 -11.99
N ASN A 183 56.52 -3.38 -10.84
CA ASN A 183 57.38 -4.56 -10.67
C ASN A 183 56.65 -5.81 -11.17
N GLY A 184 57.23 -6.54 -12.13
CA GLY A 184 56.57 -7.67 -12.78
C GLY A 184 56.02 -8.70 -11.80
N LYS A 185 56.77 -8.99 -10.72
CA LYS A 185 56.33 -9.90 -9.65
C LYS A 185 55.05 -9.39 -8.98
N THR A 186 55.02 -8.12 -8.61
CA THR A 186 53.87 -7.45 -7.97
C THR A 186 52.67 -7.42 -8.90
N PHE A 187 52.88 -7.10 -10.17
CA PHE A 187 51.82 -7.11 -11.19
C PHE A 187 51.18 -8.49 -11.34
N PHE A 188 51.97 -9.55 -11.57
CA PHE A 188 51.44 -10.90 -11.76
C PHE A 188 50.73 -11.44 -10.52
N LEU A 189 51.27 -11.21 -9.32
CA LEU A 189 50.65 -11.67 -8.08
C LEU A 189 49.34 -10.93 -7.79
N THR A 190 49.28 -9.62 -8.09
CA THR A 190 48.06 -8.82 -8.02
C THR A 190 47.02 -9.31 -9.02
N LEU A 191 47.42 -9.60 -10.27
CA LEU A 191 46.54 -10.12 -11.30
C LEU A 191 45.94 -11.48 -10.94
N ILE A 192 46.73 -12.40 -10.37
CA ILE A 192 46.24 -13.71 -9.91
C ILE A 192 45.21 -13.52 -8.78
N LEU A 193 45.53 -12.69 -7.78
CA LEU A 193 44.62 -12.42 -6.67
C LEU A 193 43.31 -11.80 -7.17
N LEU A 194 43.38 -10.80 -8.03
CA LEU A 194 42.21 -10.17 -8.64
C LEU A 194 41.42 -11.16 -9.49
N SER A 195 42.08 -12.06 -10.22
CA SER A 195 41.38 -13.08 -11.02
C SER A 195 40.58 -14.03 -10.13
N VAL A 196 41.12 -14.43 -8.97
CA VAL A 196 40.39 -15.26 -8.00
C VAL A 196 39.22 -14.49 -7.39
N ILE A 197 39.44 -13.24 -6.96
CA ILE A 197 38.37 -12.40 -6.41
C ILE A 197 37.27 -12.18 -7.46
N SER A 198 37.64 -11.78 -8.68
CA SER A 198 36.73 -11.52 -9.78
C SER A 198 35.96 -12.76 -10.25
N TYR A 199 36.49 -13.96 -10.00
CA TYR A 199 35.75 -15.18 -10.29
C TYR A 199 34.63 -15.43 -9.29
N PHE A 200 34.84 -15.18 -7.99
CA PHE A 200 33.87 -15.50 -6.93
C PHE A 200 32.98 -14.33 -6.49
N PHE A 201 33.39 -13.09 -6.77
CA PHE A 201 32.73 -11.89 -6.31
C PHE A 201 32.35 -11.00 -7.50
N MET A 202 31.05 -10.99 -7.80
CA MET A 202 30.49 -10.24 -8.93
C MET A 202 30.40 -8.75 -8.61
N ALA A 203 30.83 -7.91 -9.56
CA ALA A 203 30.66 -6.47 -9.44
C ALA A 203 29.16 -6.10 -9.43
N PRO A 204 28.73 -5.15 -8.59
CA PRO A 204 27.32 -4.82 -8.40
C PRO A 204 26.66 -4.26 -9.65
N LEU A 205 25.38 -4.55 -9.82
CA LEU A 205 24.47 -3.84 -10.71
C LEU A 205 23.13 -3.73 -10.00
N HIS A 206 22.64 -2.51 -9.79
CA HIS A 206 21.33 -2.30 -9.20
C HIS A 206 20.25 -2.81 -10.17
N ASN A 207 19.21 -3.48 -9.66
CA ASN A 207 18.17 -4.07 -10.52
C ASN A 207 17.08 -3.09 -10.96
N ASN A 208 17.23 -1.82 -10.57
CA ASN A 208 16.27 -0.71 -10.72
C ASN A 208 14.90 -0.98 -10.10
N LEU A 209 14.81 -1.95 -9.19
CA LEU A 209 13.58 -2.35 -8.52
C LEU A 209 13.71 -2.24 -7.00
N ASN A 210 14.90 -2.46 -6.46
CA ASN A 210 15.14 -2.27 -5.04
C ASN A 210 14.98 -0.78 -4.67
N PRO A 211 14.14 -0.42 -3.69
CA PRO A 211 13.96 0.97 -3.29
C PRO A 211 15.14 1.53 -2.48
N VAL A 212 16.07 0.67 -2.03
CA VAL A 212 17.28 1.08 -1.29
C VAL A 212 18.36 1.54 -2.26
N VAL A 213 18.55 2.86 -2.34
CA VAL A 213 19.55 3.50 -3.20
C VAL A 213 20.78 3.90 -2.39
N LYS A 214 21.97 3.44 -2.80
CA LYS A 214 23.22 3.69 -2.11
C LYS A 214 24.32 4.09 -3.08
N GLY A 215 24.97 5.22 -2.81
CA GLY A 215 26.18 5.62 -3.50
C GLY A 215 27.33 4.62 -3.29
N PRO A 216 28.45 4.75 -4.03
CA PRO A 216 29.60 3.87 -3.82
C PRO A 216 30.16 4.05 -2.40
N TRP A 217 30.77 3.01 -1.84
CA TRP A 217 31.18 2.97 -0.43
C TRP A 217 32.06 4.16 0.00
N TYR A 218 32.90 4.66 -0.91
CA TYR A 218 33.77 5.81 -0.66
C TYR A 218 33.04 7.16 -0.63
N PHE A 219 31.75 7.21 -1.00
CA PHE A 219 30.87 8.39 -0.87
C PHE A 219 29.68 8.21 0.07
N LEU A 220 29.46 7.02 0.66
CA LEU A 220 28.35 6.81 1.59
C LEU A 220 28.43 7.72 2.82
N GLY A 221 29.63 7.92 3.38
CA GLY A 221 29.83 8.90 4.46
C GLY A 221 29.46 10.32 4.04
N LEU A 222 29.72 10.71 2.79
CA LEU A 222 29.31 12.01 2.24
C LEU A 222 27.78 12.08 2.05
N GLN A 223 27.15 11.00 1.57
CA GLN A 223 25.70 10.92 1.44
C GLN A 223 25.00 11.08 2.80
N GLU A 224 25.54 10.47 3.85
CA GLU A 224 25.07 10.67 5.23
C GLU A 224 25.26 12.12 5.70
N ILE A 225 26.42 12.73 5.44
CA ILE A 225 26.66 14.15 5.77
C ILE A 225 25.64 15.05 5.07
N LEU A 226 25.36 14.80 3.79
CA LEU A 226 24.41 15.58 2.99
C LEU A 226 22.97 15.45 3.49
N HIS A 227 22.57 14.29 3.99
CA HIS A 227 21.25 14.07 4.58
C HIS A 227 20.96 15.03 5.75
N TRP A 228 21.96 15.35 6.57
CA TRP A 228 21.82 16.26 7.71
C TRP A 228 22.09 17.73 7.37
N MET A 229 22.50 18.03 6.13
CA MET A 229 22.99 19.35 5.76
C MET A 229 21.92 20.18 5.05
N SER A 230 21.54 21.31 5.64
CA SER A 230 20.57 22.24 5.03
C SER A 230 21.11 23.00 3.80
N ARG A 231 22.44 23.06 3.64
CA ARG A 231 23.12 23.72 2.51
C ARG A 231 24.20 22.81 1.92
N PRO A 232 23.86 21.91 0.99
CA PRO A 232 24.79 20.92 0.41
C PRO A 232 26.10 21.50 -0.15
N ALA A 233 26.08 22.74 -0.67
CA ALA A 233 27.25 23.40 -1.26
C ALA A 233 28.44 23.57 -0.29
N TRP A 234 28.22 23.53 1.03
CA TRP A 234 29.31 23.63 2.01
C TRP A 234 30.28 22.46 1.94
N THR A 235 29.86 21.31 1.41
CA THR A 235 30.73 20.15 1.18
C THR A 235 31.91 20.48 0.26
N LEU A 236 31.73 21.38 -0.72
CA LEU A 236 32.83 21.81 -1.61
C LEU A 236 33.93 22.55 -0.84
N PHE A 237 33.57 23.38 0.14
CA PHE A 237 34.53 24.05 1.00
C PHE A 237 35.26 23.08 1.92
N ILE A 238 34.58 22.04 2.42
CA ILE A 238 35.20 20.97 3.21
C ILE A 238 36.23 20.22 2.36
N ILE A 239 35.88 19.82 1.13
CA ILE A 239 36.81 19.15 0.20
C ILE A 239 38.01 20.05 -0.13
N ALA A 240 37.76 21.33 -0.46
CA ALA A 240 38.83 22.29 -0.73
C ALA A 240 39.76 22.48 0.49
N GLY A 241 39.19 22.57 1.70
CA GLY A 241 39.95 22.65 2.95
C GLY A 241 40.83 21.43 3.20
N LEU A 242 40.33 20.21 2.93
CA LEU A 242 41.09 18.97 3.02
C LEU A 242 42.26 18.94 2.02
N LEU A 243 42.03 19.36 0.77
CA LEU A 243 43.11 19.42 -0.23
C LEU A 243 44.19 20.45 0.14
N VAL A 244 43.79 21.62 0.65
CA VAL A 244 44.71 22.63 1.15
C VAL A 244 45.52 22.10 2.33
N LEU A 245 44.87 21.39 3.26
CA LEU A 245 45.53 20.77 4.41
C LEU A 245 46.58 19.74 3.95
N VAL A 246 46.22 18.84 3.04
CA VAL A 246 47.15 17.84 2.47
C VAL A 246 48.29 18.54 1.72
N TYR A 247 48.03 19.57 0.93
CA TYR A 247 49.04 20.29 0.17
C TYR A 247 50.11 20.93 1.05
N TYR A 248 49.71 21.64 2.11
CA TYR A 248 50.66 22.33 2.99
C TYR A 248 51.36 21.41 3.98
N MET A 249 50.81 20.22 4.27
CA MET A 249 51.29 19.37 5.34
C MET A 249 52.80 19.00 5.27
N PRO A 250 53.38 18.64 4.10
CA PRO A 250 54.82 18.34 4.00
C PRO A 250 55.75 19.54 4.27
N VAL A 251 55.20 20.76 4.34
CA VAL A 251 55.93 22.02 4.54
C VAL A 251 55.73 22.56 5.97
N LEU A 252 54.82 21.98 6.76
CA LEU A 252 54.53 22.43 8.13
C LEU A 252 55.69 22.07 9.10
N LYS A 253 55.90 22.92 10.10
CA LYS A 253 56.84 22.65 11.21
C LYS A 253 56.39 21.43 12.02
N ASN A 254 57.33 20.71 12.62
CA ASN A 254 57.14 19.38 13.22
C ASN A 254 55.89 19.25 14.13
N ASN A 255 55.62 20.24 14.99
CA ASN A 255 54.45 20.24 15.86
C ASN A 255 53.11 20.38 15.09
N TRP A 256 53.03 21.31 14.14
CA TRP A 256 51.83 21.52 13.32
C TRP A 256 51.58 20.36 12.35
N ALA A 257 52.65 19.79 11.76
CA ALA A 257 52.55 18.59 10.94
C ALA A 257 52.00 17.38 11.74
N LYS A 258 52.39 17.23 13.01
CA LYS A 258 51.84 16.20 13.91
C LYS A 258 50.35 16.41 14.17
N TYR A 259 49.93 17.64 14.51
CA TYR A 259 48.50 17.93 14.74
C TYR A 259 47.65 17.74 13.48
N SER A 260 48.12 18.21 12.32
CA SER A 260 47.42 18.01 11.04
C SER A 260 47.24 16.53 10.69
N ARG A 261 48.25 15.68 10.95
CA ARG A 261 48.13 14.22 10.79
C ARG A 261 47.06 13.61 11.70
N ILE A 262 47.04 14.00 12.98
CA ILE A 262 46.03 13.53 13.92
C ILE A 262 44.63 13.98 13.47
N ILE A 263 44.47 15.23 13.06
CA ILE A 263 43.19 15.74 12.55
C ILE A 263 42.74 14.95 11.32
N LEU A 264 43.62 14.74 10.33
CA LEU A 264 43.29 13.95 9.13
C LEU A 264 42.88 12.51 9.49
N LEU A 265 43.60 11.88 10.42
CA LEU A 265 43.28 10.52 10.87
C LEU A 265 41.94 10.47 11.62
N CYS A 266 41.68 11.43 12.50
CA CYS A 266 40.38 11.55 13.19
C CYS A 266 39.24 11.77 12.19
N LEU A 267 39.40 12.68 11.22
CA LEU A 267 38.41 12.93 10.17
C LEU A 267 38.17 11.68 9.32
N PHE A 268 39.22 10.93 8.99
CA PHE A 268 39.11 9.66 8.28
C PHE A 268 38.27 8.64 9.08
N PHE A 269 38.57 8.44 10.37
CA PHE A 269 37.79 7.50 11.19
C PHE A 269 36.34 7.95 11.40
N VAL A 270 36.09 9.25 11.57
CA VAL A 270 34.73 9.80 11.62
C VAL A 270 33.99 9.52 10.30
N TYR A 271 34.64 9.76 9.16
CA TYR A 271 34.06 9.47 7.86
C TYR A 271 33.76 7.99 7.65
N MET A 272 34.66 7.10 8.08
CA MET A 272 34.45 5.65 8.03
C MET A 272 33.33 5.19 8.96
N PHE A 273 33.18 5.82 10.12
CA PHE A 273 32.06 5.55 11.03
C PHE A 273 30.72 5.96 10.40
N LEU A 274 30.63 7.15 9.80
CA LEU A 274 29.45 7.60 9.06
C LEU A 274 29.15 6.71 7.85
N THR A 275 30.18 6.26 7.14
CA THR A 275 30.07 5.28 6.06
C THR A 275 29.48 3.97 6.57
N GLY A 276 29.91 3.48 7.75
CA GLY A 276 29.34 2.30 8.40
C GLY A 276 27.87 2.49 8.79
N ILE A 277 27.50 3.67 9.32
CA ILE A 277 26.10 4.01 9.63
C ILE A 277 25.24 3.95 8.36
N ALA A 278 25.64 4.67 7.31
CA ALA A 278 24.95 4.70 6.03
C ALA A 278 24.83 3.31 5.41
N TYR A 279 25.85 2.49 5.56
CA TYR A 279 25.89 1.16 4.98
C TYR A 279 24.94 0.19 5.69
N PHE A 280 24.98 0.11 7.02
CA PHE A 280 24.25 -0.92 7.79
C PHE A 280 22.88 -0.48 8.32
N PHE A 281 22.66 0.80 8.59
CA PHE A 281 21.47 1.28 9.31
C PHE A 281 20.56 2.18 8.49
N ARG A 282 20.93 2.54 7.25
CA ARG A 282 20.06 3.27 6.33
C ARG A 282 19.42 2.32 5.32
N GLY A 283 18.09 2.32 5.30
CA GLY A 283 17.25 1.55 4.38
C GLY A 283 16.60 2.42 3.31
N GLU A 284 15.39 2.04 2.91
CA GLU A 284 14.57 2.74 1.93
C GLU A 284 14.36 4.22 2.30
N ASN A 285 14.38 5.11 1.30
CA ASN A 285 14.22 6.56 1.50
C ASN A 285 15.20 7.16 2.53
N TRP A 286 16.36 6.54 2.73
CA TRP A 286 17.35 6.91 3.76
C TRP A 286 16.79 6.88 5.20
N LYS A 287 15.68 6.16 5.44
CA LYS A 287 15.12 5.94 6.78
C LYS A 287 16.02 5.00 7.59
N TRP A 288 15.93 5.13 8.91
CA TRP A 288 16.68 4.29 9.83
C TRP A 288 16.06 2.88 9.93
N ASP A 289 16.86 1.84 9.73
CA ASP A 289 16.46 0.44 9.85
C ASP A 289 17.22 -0.25 11.00
N TRP A 290 16.49 -0.60 12.05
CA TRP A 290 17.02 -1.32 13.22
C TRP A 290 17.13 -2.82 13.01
N GLN A 291 16.34 -3.39 12.09
CA GLN A 291 16.23 -4.83 11.92
C GLN A 291 17.32 -5.37 11.00
N VAL A 292 18.02 -4.49 10.26
CA VAL A 292 19.12 -4.81 9.35
C VAL A 292 18.72 -5.94 8.38
N GLN A 293 17.43 -6.02 8.06
CA GLN A 293 16.86 -7.16 7.33
C GLN A 293 17.35 -7.19 5.88
N ASP A 294 17.68 -6.01 5.34
CA ASP A 294 18.22 -5.82 4.01
C ASP A 294 19.61 -5.18 4.09
N VAL A 295 20.60 -5.85 4.73
CA VAL A 295 22.02 -5.46 4.60
C VAL A 295 22.33 -5.39 3.11
N PHE A 296 22.51 -4.16 2.61
CA PHE A 296 22.92 -3.94 1.23
C PHE A 296 24.30 -4.57 1.04
N MET A 297 24.37 -5.64 0.26
CA MET A 297 25.63 -6.26 -0.14
C MET A 297 26.00 -5.69 -1.51
N PRO A 298 27.05 -4.86 -1.62
CA PRO A 298 27.45 -4.18 -2.85
C PRO A 298 28.13 -5.13 -3.84
N PHE A 299 28.11 -6.43 -3.59
CA PHE A 299 28.60 -7.46 -4.50
C PHE A 299 27.91 -8.78 -4.17
N GLU A 300 27.82 -9.64 -5.17
CA GLU A 300 27.25 -10.96 -5.00
C GLU A 300 28.35 -12.01 -4.93
N ILE A 301 28.27 -12.87 -3.90
CA ILE A 301 29.16 -14.02 -3.75
C ILE A 301 28.59 -15.15 -4.62
N LYS A 302 28.96 -15.16 -5.90
CA LYS A 302 28.63 -16.22 -6.85
C LYS A 302 29.76 -16.39 -7.86
N PRO A 303 30.16 -17.64 -8.19
CA PRO A 303 31.15 -17.87 -9.22
C PRO A 303 30.60 -17.42 -10.59
N ILE A 304 31.47 -16.94 -11.47
CA ILE A 304 31.11 -16.71 -12.88
C ILE A 304 30.66 -18.05 -13.48
N ASN A 305 29.49 -18.04 -14.13
CA ASN A 305 29.00 -19.21 -14.83
C ASN A 305 29.78 -19.40 -16.13
N ILE A 306 30.72 -20.36 -16.13
CA ILE A 306 31.56 -20.71 -17.29
C ILE A 306 30.92 -21.84 -18.13
N TYR A 307 29.84 -22.46 -17.64
CA TYR A 307 29.19 -23.58 -18.35
C TYR A 307 28.33 -23.07 -19.51
N ASN A 308 28.31 -23.85 -20.60
CA ASN A 308 27.56 -23.57 -21.83
C ASN A 308 26.07 -23.34 -21.52
N THR A 309 25.68 -22.08 -21.39
CA THR A 309 24.31 -21.67 -21.63
C THR A 309 23.92 -22.23 -23.00
N PRO A 310 22.81 -22.99 -23.11
CA PRO A 310 22.35 -23.49 -24.40
C PRO A 310 22.24 -22.34 -25.41
N ASP A 311 22.85 -22.49 -26.59
CA ASP A 311 22.78 -21.49 -27.67
C ASP A 311 21.32 -21.14 -28.00
N SER A 312 20.39 -22.07 -27.79
CA SER A 312 18.95 -21.84 -27.94
C SER A 312 18.40 -20.75 -27.02
N LEU A 313 18.84 -20.69 -25.75
CA LEU A 313 18.39 -19.65 -24.79
C LEU A 313 19.01 -18.29 -25.12
N ILE A 314 20.26 -18.28 -25.56
CA ILE A 314 20.95 -17.06 -26.01
C ILE A 314 20.27 -16.50 -27.26
N ASN A 315 19.95 -17.34 -28.25
CA ASN A 315 19.28 -16.92 -29.47
C ASN A 315 17.88 -16.35 -29.18
N ILE A 316 17.15 -16.92 -28.21
CA ILE A 316 15.86 -16.39 -27.74
C ILE A 316 16.04 -14.96 -27.20
N LEU A 317 17.00 -14.74 -26.29
CA LEU A 317 17.28 -13.42 -25.73
C LEU A 317 17.68 -12.39 -26.80
N LEU A 318 18.56 -12.76 -27.72
CA LEU A 318 19.01 -11.89 -28.81
C LEU A 318 17.89 -11.53 -29.81
N SER A 319 16.81 -12.32 -29.85
CA SER A 319 15.64 -12.09 -30.69
C SER A 319 14.48 -11.39 -29.97
N ALA A 320 14.58 -11.19 -28.66
CA ALA A 320 13.50 -10.64 -27.86
C ALA A 320 13.41 -9.11 -28.02
N GLU A 321 12.22 -8.61 -28.38
CA GLU A 321 11.91 -7.18 -28.36
C GLU A 321 11.45 -6.78 -26.95
N GLY A 322 12.06 -5.74 -26.35
CA GLY A 322 11.69 -5.24 -25.03
C GLY A 322 12.78 -5.41 -23.96
N LYS A 323 12.38 -5.40 -22.67
CA LYS A 323 13.29 -5.46 -21.52
C LYS A 323 13.92 -6.85 -21.40
N MET A 324 15.23 -6.97 -21.67
CA MET A 324 15.92 -8.28 -21.67
C MET A 324 16.22 -8.82 -20.27
N GLU A 325 15.40 -9.73 -19.76
CA GLU A 325 15.64 -10.47 -18.49
C GLU A 325 15.91 -11.95 -18.72
N GLY A 326 16.80 -12.54 -17.92
CA GLY A 326 17.09 -13.98 -17.99
C GLY A 326 15.86 -14.88 -17.76
N CYS A 327 14.85 -14.38 -17.03
CA CYS A 327 13.57 -15.04 -16.83
C CYS A 327 12.85 -15.35 -18.15
N LEU A 328 12.86 -14.39 -19.08
CA LEU A 328 12.18 -14.51 -20.37
C LEU A 328 12.82 -15.56 -21.28
N ALA A 329 14.10 -15.89 -21.08
CA ALA A 329 14.73 -16.98 -21.83
C ALA A 329 14.02 -18.33 -21.63
N CYS A 330 13.48 -18.57 -20.43
CA CYS A 330 12.72 -19.79 -20.11
C CYS A 330 11.19 -19.58 -20.15
N HIS A 331 10.72 -18.34 -19.93
CA HIS A 331 9.30 -18.01 -19.75
C HIS A 331 8.70 -17.12 -20.88
N GLN A 332 9.36 -17.00 -22.04
CA GLN A 332 8.92 -16.16 -23.16
C GLN A 332 7.48 -16.37 -23.65
N ASN A 333 6.93 -17.58 -23.47
CA ASN A 333 5.62 -17.95 -23.98
C ASN A 333 4.50 -17.76 -22.93
N MET A 334 4.78 -17.08 -21.81
CA MET A 334 3.74 -16.80 -20.83
C MET A 334 2.73 -15.79 -21.40
N GLU A 335 1.44 -16.10 -21.22
CA GLU A 335 0.31 -15.27 -21.65
C GLU A 335 -0.51 -14.79 -20.44
N GLY A 336 -1.43 -13.85 -20.67
CA GLY A 336 -2.42 -13.43 -19.66
C GLY A 336 -2.09 -12.13 -18.92
N PHE A 337 -1.08 -11.39 -19.37
CA PHE A 337 -0.70 -10.10 -18.80
C PHE A 337 -1.56 -8.95 -19.36
N SER A 338 -1.74 -7.90 -18.55
CA SER A 338 -2.30 -6.64 -19.03
C SER A 338 -1.20 -5.79 -19.67
N PRO A 339 -1.53 -4.85 -20.59
CA PRO A 339 -0.52 -4.02 -21.25
C PRO A 339 0.38 -3.22 -20.30
N SER A 340 -0.14 -2.81 -19.13
CA SER A 340 0.63 -2.07 -18.12
C SER A 340 1.54 -2.96 -17.27
N HIS A 341 1.34 -4.27 -17.28
CA HIS A 341 2.11 -5.25 -16.52
C HIS A 341 2.71 -6.34 -17.41
N ASP A 342 2.96 -6.01 -18.69
CA ASP A 342 3.56 -6.93 -19.65
C ASP A 342 5.06 -7.12 -19.31
N PRO A 343 5.53 -8.36 -19.12
CA PRO A 343 6.96 -8.64 -18.89
C PRO A 343 7.87 -8.12 -20.00
N ALA A 344 7.40 -7.96 -21.24
CA ALA A 344 8.18 -7.33 -22.30
C ALA A 344 8.49 -5.85 -22.00
N ALA A 345 7.61 -5.16 -21.27
CA ALA A 345 7.80 -3.76 -20.86
C ALA A 345 8.53 -3.64 -19.51
N ILE A 346 8.08 -4.38 -18.49
CA ILE A 346 8.54 -4.18 -17.10
C ILE A 346 9.42 -5.31 -16.56
N GLY A 347 9.47 -6.46 -17.24
CA GLY A 347 10.20 -7.65 -16.80
C GLY A 347 9.46 -8.43 -15.70
N CYS A 348 9.78 -9.71 -15.54
CA CYS A 348 9.19 -10.56 -14.49
C CYS A 348 9.73 -10.24 -13.10
N ALA A 349 11.02 -9.86 -13.02
CA ALA A 349 11.67 -9.58 -11.74
C ALA A 349 11.12 -8.32 -11.05
N SER A 350 10.44 -7.44 -11.80
CA SER A 350 9.78 -6.25 -11.24
C SER A 350 8.72 -6.58 -10.19
N CYS A 351 7.95 -7.64 -10.42
CA CYS A 351 6.97 -8.13 -9.47
C CYS A 351 7.56 -9.25 -8.62
N HIS A 352 8.18 -10.24 -9.24
CA HIS A 352 8.56 -11.48 -8.54
C HIS A 352 9.95 -11.43 -7.88
N LEU A 353 10.71 -10.34 -8.04
CA LEU A 353 12.11 -10.27 -7.62
C LEU A 353 12.94 -11.41 -8.26
N GLY A 354 13.91 -11.97 -7.54
CA GLY A 354 14.87 -12.91 -8.10
C GLY A 354 16.07 -12.21 -8.76
N ASP A 355 16.90 -12.99 -9.44
CA ASP A 355 18.09 -12.51 -10.16
C ASP A 355 17.82 -12.51 -11.68
N PRO A 356 17.49 -11.34 -12.28
CA PRO A 356 17.22 -11.25 -13.72
C PRO A 356 18.50 -11.34 -14.59
N TYR A 357 19.68 -11.40 -13.97
CA TYR A 357 20.99 -11.34 -14.64
C TYR A 357 21.68 -12.69 -14.74
N THR A 358 20.92 -13.77 -14.65
CA THR A 358 21.43 -15.13 -14.78
C THR A 358 20.44 -16.03 -15.49
N LEU A 359 20.98 -17.05 -16.16
CA LEU A 359 20.23 -18.11 -16.82
C LEU A 359 20.27 -19.42 -16.03
N ASP A 360 20.96 -19.44 -14.89
CA ASP A 360 20.89 -20.58 -13.98
C ASP A 360 19.56 -20.57 -13.22
N LYS A 361 18.75 -21.61 -13.41
CA LYS A 361 17.43 -21.75 -12.78
C LYS A 361 17.45 -21.56 -11.25
N LYS A 362 18.46 -22.07 -10.54
CA LYS A 362 18.50 -22.00 -9.07
C LYS A 362 18.91 -20.61 -8.60
N VAL A 363 19.82 -19.96 -9.32
CA VAL A 363 20.27 -18.60 -9.00
C VAL A 363 19.18 -17.59 -9.35
N ALA A 364 18.55 -17.71 -10.52
CA ALA A 364 17.48 -16.81 -10.99
C ALA A 364 16.30 -16.77 -10.02
N HIS A 365 15.84 -17.93 -9.53
CA HIS A 365 14.72 -18.02 -8.59
C HIS A 365 15.11 -17.75 -7.12
N ARG A 366 16.37 -17.47 -6.81
CA ARG A 366 16.80 -17.23 -5.43
C ARG A 366 16.18 -15.93 -4.92
N LYS A 367 15.52 -15.97 -3.76
CA LYS A 367 14.77 -14.83 -3.16
C LYS A 367 13.61 -14.32 -4.04
N MET A 368 13.10 -15.15 -4.95
CA MET A 368 11.87 -14.83 -5.68
C MET A 368 10.66 -14.81 -4.73
N ILE A 369 9.75 -13.89 -4.96
CA ILE A 369 8.48 -13.76 -4.26
C ILE A 369 7.36 -14.25 -5.16
N ASN A 370 6.56 -15.16 -4.64
CA ASN A 370 5.50 -15.83 -5.39
C ASN A 370 4.22 -15.00 -5.47
N ILE A 371 3.91 -14.22 -4.43
CA ILE A 371 2.68 -13.41 -4.32
C ILE A 371 3.11 -11.96 -4.04
N PRO A 372 3.41 -11.19 -5.08
CA PRO A 372 4.09 -9.89 -4.92
C PRO A 372 3.18 -8.76 -4.45
N GLY A 373 1.85 -8.95 -4.44
CA GLY A 373 0.88 -7.95 -3.98
C GLY A 373 0.61 -7.95 -2.47
N ASN A 374 1.16 -8.93 -1.72
CA ASN A 374 1.04 -8.95 -0.26
C ASN A 374 1.64 -7.68 0.35
N LEU A 375 0.94 -7.04 1.30
CA LEU A 375 1.34 -5.71 1.81
C LEU A 375 2.70 -5.68 2.51
N ASN A 376 3.19 -6.82 3.01
CA ASN A 376 4.53 -6.94 3.60
C ASN A 376 5.68 -6.85 2.59
N VAL A 377 5.39 -7.06 1.29
CA VAL A 377 6.39 -6.99 0.20
C VAL A 377 6.01 -5.99 -0.88
N ALA A 378 4.76 -5.49 -0.89
CA ALA A 378 4.23 -4.62 -1.94
C ALA A 378 5.06 -3.35 -2.15
N SER A 379 5.67 -2.77 -1.10
CA SER A 379 6.56 -1.60 -1.24
C SER A 379 7.78 -1.87 -2.12
N ARG A 380 8.24 -3.13 -2.18
CA ARG A 380 9.41 -3.56 -2.95
C ARG A 380 9.04 -4.06 -4.35
N THR A 381 7.76 -4.13 -4.68
CA THR A 381 7.24 -4.66 -5.95
C THR A 381 6.34 -3.61 -6.62
N CYS A 382 5.08 -3.50 -6.18
CA CYS A 382 4.11 -2.54 -6.67
C CYS A 382 4.45 -1.09 -6.29
N GLY A 383 5.10 -0.87 -5.15
CA GLY A 383 5.41 0.44 -4.56
C GLY A 383 6.79 1.00 -4.93
N THR A 384 7.46 0.44 -5.93
CA THR A 384 8.75 0.98 -6.40
C THR A 384 8.56 2.34 -7.06
N SER A 385 9.65 3.12 -7.21
CA SER A 385 9.59 4.48 -7.76
C SER A 385 9.00 4.57 -9.17
N ASP A 386 9.15 3.50 -9.94
CA ASP A 386 8.71 3.41 -11.33
C ASP A 386 7.28 2.83 -11.44
N CYS A 387 6.62 2.53 -10.31
CA CYS A 387 5.30 1.94 -10.23
C CYS A 387 4.33 2.83 -9.40
N HIS A 388 3.87 2.36 -8.23
CA HIS A 388 2.83 2.98 -7.41
C HIS A 388 3.33 3.39 -6.01
N PRO A 389 4.37 4.25 -5.90
CA PRO A 389 5.10 4.47 -4.65
C PRO A 389 4.24 5.05 -3.52
N GLU A 390 3.31 5.95 -3.82
CA GLU A 390 2.44 6.56 -2.81
C GLU A 390 1.28 5.64 -2.38
N ILE A 391 0.88 4.70 -3.22
CA ILE A 391 -0.29 3.85 -2.95
C ILE A 391 0.00 2.85 -1.84
N THR A 392 1.21 2.27 -1.85
CA THR A 392 1.61 1.29 -0.84
C THR A 392 1.76 1.88 0.56
N GLU A 393 1.97 3.19 0.68
CA GLU A 393 1.95 3.89 1.97
C GLU A 393 0.50 4.18 2.41
N ARG A 394 -0.34 4.73 1.52
CA ARG A 394 -1.74 5.07 1.86
C ARG A 394 -2.59 3.84 2.22
N ILE A 395 -2.38 2.71 1.56
CA ILE A 395 -3.21 1.51 1.76
C ILE A 395 -3.07 0.93 3.18
N GLN A 396 -1.92 1.15 3.82
CA GLN A 396 -1.69 0.76 5.22
C GLN A 396 -2.60 1.51 6.19
N ASN A 397 -3.05 2.72 5.83
CA ASN A 397 -3.88 3.56 6.68
C ASN A 397 -5.38 3.32 6.50
N THR A 398 -5.78 2.48 5.54
CA THR A 398 -7.19 2.22 5.23
C THR A 398 -7.87 1.37 6.29
N LEU A 399 -9.19 1.51 6.44
CA LEU A 399 -9.98 0.62 7.28
C LEU A 399 -9.98 -0.84 6.81
N MET A 400 -9.82 -1.09 5.52
CA MET A 400 -9.66 -2.45 4.98
C MET A 400 -8.35 -3.11 5.41
N THR A 401 -7.31 -2.34 5.76
CA THR A 401 -6.05 -2.86 6.30
C THR A 401 -6.02 -2.85 7.83
N THR A 402 -6.48 -1.77 8.45
CA THR A 402 -6.35 -1.54 9.89
C THR A 402 -7.47 -2.18 10.72
N LEU A 403 -8.68 -2.34 10.17
CA LEU A 403 -9.90 -2.67 10.90
C LEU A 403 -10.12 -1.83 12.18
N SER A 404 -9.63 -0.58 12.19
CA SER A 404 -9.59 0.30 13.37
C SER A 404 -10.92 0.34 14.15
N GLY A 405 -12.03 0.58 13.44
CA GLY A 405 -13.35 0.65 14.06
C GLY A 405 -13.86 -0.67 14.61
N LEU A 406 -13.48 -1.80 14.02
CA LEU A 406 -13.85 -3.13 14.53
C LEU A 406 -13.07 -3.45 15.80
N VAL A 407 -11.74 -3.23 15.77
CA VAL A 407 -10.86 -3.42 16.95
C VAL A 407 -11.29 -2.53 18.12
N SER A 408 -11.57 -1.26 17.84
CA SER A 408 -11.94 -0.32 18.90
C SER A 408 -13.30 -0.62 19.52
N VAL A 409 -14.29 -0.99 18.70
CA VAL A 409 -15.64 -1.28 19.21
C VAL A 409 -15.64 -2.60 19.98
N ASP A 410 -14.90 -3.60 19.51
CA ASP A 410 -14.80 -4.88 20.21
C ASP A 410 -14.19 -4.71 21.60
N ARG A 411 -13.03 -4.04 21.71
CA ARG A 411 -12.43 -3.69 23.01
C ARG A 411 -13.37 -2.90 23.91
N PHE A 412 -14.19 -2.01 23.36
CA PHE A 412 -15.19 -1.27 24.11
C PHE A 412 -16.30 -2.19 24.66
N VAL A 413 -16.81 -3.11 23.85
CA VAL A 413 -17.85 -4.08 24.24
C VAL A 413 -17.34 -5.10 25.26
N PHE A 414 -16.05 -5.40 25.25
CA PHE A 414 -15.40 -6.22 26.29
C PHE A 414 -15.00 -5.43 27.55
N ASN A 415 -15.36 -4.14 27.65
CA ASN A 415 -14.95 -3.22 28.71
C ASN A 415 -13.42 -3.04 28.86
N GLU A 416 -12.65 -3.32 27.82
CA GLU A 416 -11.20 -3.10 27.75
C GLU A 416 -10.83 -1.70 27.23
N ALA A 417 -11.80 -0.96 26.67
CA ALA A 417 -11.66 0.43 26.24
C ALA A 417 -12.83 1.28 26.78
N PRO A 418 -12.59 2.56 27.15
CA PRO A 418 -13.63 3.42 27.74
C PRO A 418 -14.60 4.02 26.70
N VAL A 419 -14.18 4.05 25.43
CA VAL A 419 -14.95 4.63 24.31
C VAL A 419 -14.79 3.77 23.05
N PRO A 420 -15.78 3.74 22.15
CA PRO A 420 -15.76 2.90 20.95
C PRO A 420 -14.94 3.48 19.78
N GLY A 421 -14.30 4.65 19.97
CA GLY A 421 -13.63 5.43 18.92
C GLY A 421 -12.14 5.69 19.15
N ILE A 422 -11.32 4.64 19.21
CA ILE A 422 -9.87 4.70 19.37
C ILE A 422 -9.19 4.23 18.08
N LEU A 423 -8.29 5.03 17.53
CA LEU A 423 -7.47 4.60 16.40
C LEU A 423 -6.68 3.35 16.78
N SER A 424 -6.92 2.26 16.04
CA SER A 424 -6.37 0.94 16.30
C SER A 424 -5.91 0.29 15.01
N HIS A 425 -5.07 -0.73 15.12
CA HIS A 425 -4.60 -1.51 13.97
C HIS A 425 -4.66 -3.01 14.28
N ILE A 426 -5.29 -3.79 13.41
CA ILE A 426 -5.49 -5.24 13.59
C ILE A 426 -4.18 -6.01 13.76
N ALA A 427 -3.12 -5.62 13.06
CA ALA A 427 -1.79 -6.22 13.23
C ALA A 427 -1.15 -5.99 14.62
N GLU A 428 -1.70 -5.09 15.44
CA GLU A 428 -1.18 -4.72 16.76
C GLU A 428 -2.01 -5.32 17.92
N ILE A 429 -3.03 -6.14 17.63
CA ILE A 429 -3.84 -6.77 18.68
C ILE A 429 -3.02 -7.81 19.46
N GLY A 430 -3.20 -7.83 20.78
CA GLY A 430 -2.56 -8.74 21.72
C GLY A 430 -3.38 -10.01 21.94
N HIS A 431 -3.46 -10.47 23.19
CA HIS A 431 -4.17 -11.68 23.60
C HIS A 431 -5.12 -11.43 24.79
N SER A 432 -5.66 -10.22 24.91
CA SER A 432 -6.75 -9.95 25.85
C SER A 432 -8.02 -10.72 25.45
N ALA A 433 -9.10 -10.61 26.24
CA ALA A 433 -10.34 -11.30 25.90
C ALA A 433 -10.90 -10.79 24.56
N ALA A 434 -10.95 -9.46 24.40
CA ALA A 434 -11.35 -8.79 23.15
C ALA A 434 -10.42 -9.16 21.99
N ASP A 435 -9.11 -8.97 22.15
CA ASP A 435 -8.16 -9.25 21.07
C ASP A 435 -8.14 -10.75 20.70
N GLY A 436 -8.37 -11.63 21.69
CA GLY A 436 -8.57 -13.06 21.47
C GLY A 436 -9.82 -13.38 20.65
N HIS A 437 -10.95 -12.72 20.94
CA HIS A 437 -12.19 -12.84 20.17
C HIS A 437 -11.98 -12.43 18.71
N LEU A 438 -11.30 -11.31 18.48
CA LEU A 438 -10.94 -10.86 17.14
C LEU A 438 -10.03 -11.85 16.41
N ARG A 439 -9.04 -12.42 17.11
CA ARG A 439 -8.16 -13.46 16.55
C ARG A 439 -8.91 -14.73 16.18
N ASP A 440 -9.99 -15.08 16.87
CA ASP A 440 -10.75 -16.29 16.60
C ASP A 440 -11.77 -16.13 15.48
N LEU A 441 -12.37 -14.93 15.35
CA LEU A 441 -13.53 -14.73 14.48
C LEU A 441 -13.30 -13.77 13.31
N CYS A 442 -12.42 -12.78 13.45
CA CYS A 442 -12.41 -11.58 12.60
C CYS A 442 -11.08 -11.25 11.91
N ALA A 443 -9.93 -11.66 12.48
CA ALA A 443 -8.61 -11.15 12.09
C ALA A 443 -8.09 -11.61 10.71
N ASN A 444 -8.84 -12.42 9.94
CA ASN A 444 -8.49 -12.79 8.56
C ASN A 444 -9.10 -11.81 7.51
N CYS A 445 -10.07 -10.99 7.90
CA CYS A 445 -10.85 -10.18 6.96
C CYS A 445 -10.16 -8.91 6.44
N HIS A 446 -8.91 -8.63 6.82
CA HIS A 446 -8.19 -7.41 6.42
C HIS A 446 -7.25 -7.65 5.24
N LEU A 447 -7.03 -6.62 4.42
CA LEU A 447 -6.14 -6.67 3.24
C LEU A 447 -4.68 -6.96 3.59
N GLY A 448 -4.27 -6.64 4.81
CA GLY A 448 -2.93 -6.91 5.32
C GLY A 448 -2.67 -8.39 5.63
N ASN A 449 -3.69 -9.24 5.70
CA ASN A 449 -3.48 -10.67 5.92
C ASN A 449 -2.76 -11.26 4.69
N PRO A 450 -1.54 -11.82 4.84
CA PRO A 450 -0.79 -12.32 3.71
C PRO A 450 -1.47 -13.54 3.10
N LYS A 451 -1.67 -13.51 1.79
CA LYS A 451 -2.09 -14.70 1.05
C LYS A 451 -0.88 -15.63 0.89
N THR A 452 -1.04 -16.89 1.29
CA THR A 452 0.01 -17.92 1.27
C THR A 452 -0.16 -18.91 0.11
N GLU A 453 -1.38 -19.06 -0.39
CA GLU A 453 -1.74 -19.98 -1.46
C GLU A 453 -2.12 -19.23 -2.74
N TYR A 454 -1.90 -19.86 -3.90
CA TYR A 454 -2.32 -19.30 -5.19
C TYR A 454 -3.84 -19.40 -5.37
N GLY A 455 -4.38 -18.72 -6.38
CA GLY A 455 -5.79 -18.78 -6.74
C GLY A 455 -6.54 -17.46 -6.51
N PRO A 456 -7.79 -17.40 -7.01
CA PRO A 456 -8.63 -16.22 -6.90
C PRO A 456 -9.07 -15.96 -5.45
N ILE A 457 -9.47 -14.72 -5.17
CA ILE A 457 -10.17 -14.39 -3.94
C ILE A 457 -11.59 -14.96 -3.98
N ASN A 458 -12.01 -15.58 -2.88
CA ASN A 458 -13.36 -16.13 -2.67
C ASN A 458 -13.68 -16.12 -1.16
N GLN A 459 -14.82 -16.68 -0.75
CA GLN A 459 -15.23 -16.70 0.65
C GLN A 459 -14.32 -17.54 1.58
N LEU A 460 -13.39 -18.34 1.04
CA LEU A 460 -12.42 -19.14 1.79
C LEU A 460 -10.98 -18.61 1.67
N SER A 461 -10.70 -17.78 0.66
CA SER A 461 -9.40 -17.20 0.36
C SER A 461 -9.49 -15.68 0.35
N ARG A 462 -8.96 -15.03 1.39
CA ARG A 462 -9.01 -13.57 1.63
C ARG A 462 -7.61 -12.98 1.79
N GLY A 463 -7.53 -11.65 1.94
CA GLY A 463 -6.26 -10.94 2.07
C GLY A 463 -5.49 -10.85 0.75
N GLY A 464 -4.18 -10.68 0.81
CA GLY A 464 -3.34 -10.61 -0.39
C GLY A 464 -2.95 -9.22 -0.86
N GLY A 465 -3.26 -8.17 -0.08
CA GLY A 465 -2.96 -6.78 -0.40
C GLY A 465 -3.49 -6.34 -1.77
N CYS A 466 -2.62 -5.83 -2.64
CA CYS A 466 -2.98 -5.36 -3.97
C CYS A 466 -3.62 -6.46 -4.84
N ASN A 467 -3.17 -7.71 -4.67
CA ASN A 467 -3.67 -8.84 -5.45
C ASN A 467 -5.13 -9.20 -5.10
N ALA A 468 -5.61 -8.77 -3.92
CA ALA A 468 -6.98 -9.05 -3.50
C ALA A 468 -8.03 -8.48 -4.48
N CYS A 469 -7.72 -7.31 -5.05
CA CYS A 469 -8.64 -6.59 -5.94
C CYS A 469 -8.20 -6.60 -7.40
N HIS A 470 -6.89 -6.63 -7.67
CA HIS A 470 -6.37 -6.43 -9.02
C HIS A 470 -6.08 -7.73 -9.79
N LEU A 471 -6.01 -8.88 -9.12
CA LEU A 471 -5.57 -10.14 -9.73
C LEU A 471 -6.76 -10.95 -10.29
N ASN A 472 -6.88 -10.97 -11.61
CA ASN A 472 -7.95 -11.64 -12.34
C ASN A 472 -7.49 -12.96 -12.94
N TYR A 473 -8.15 -14.06 -12.58
CA TYR A 473 -7.84 -15.38 -13.15
C TYR A 473 -8.72 -15.68 -14.37
N SER A 474 -8.09 -15.83 -15.53
CA SER A 474 -8.75 -16.35 -16.74
C SER A 474 -9.13 -17.83 -16.57
N ASN A 475 -10.08 -18.33 -17.36
CA ASN A 475 -10.44 -19.76 -17.33
C ASN A 475 -9.24 -20.68 -17.59
N LYS A 476 -8.31 -20.27 -18.47
CA LYS A 476 -7.08 -21.02 -18.74
C LYS A 476 -6.18 -21.07 -17.51
N ALA A 477 -5.94 -19.92 -16.87
CA ALA A 477 -5.12 -19.83 -15.65
C ALA A 477 -5.72 -20.63 -14.49
N LYS A 478 -7.06 -20.59 -14.29
CA LYS A 478 -7.76 -21.41 -13.29
C LYS A 478 -7.57 -22.91 -13.56
N ASN A 479 -7.78 -23.34 -14.79
CA ASN A 479 -7.67 -24.76 -15.16
C ASN A 479 -6.25 -25.30 -14.98
N GLU A 480 -5.23 -24.52 -15.34
CA GLU A 480 -3.83 -24.92 -15.11
C GLU A 480 -3.52 -25.03 -13.62
N LEU A 481 -3.99 -24.08 -12.80
CA LEU A 481 -3.79 -24.11 -11.35
C LEU A 481 -4.38 -25.36 -10.71
N VAL A 482 -5.63 -25.70 -11.03
CA VAL A 482 -6.30 -26.92 -10.53
C VAL A 482 -5.52 -28.17 -10.98
N CYS A 483 -5.08 -28.23 -12.24
CA CYS A 483 -4.29 -29.37 -12.73
C CYS A 483 -2.94 -29.54 -12.02
N THR A 484 -2.38 -28.47 -11.45
CA THR A 484 -1.15 -28.52 -10.66
C THR A 484 -1.36 -28.93 -9.21
N GLU A 485 -2.53 -28.73 -8.60
CA GLU A 485 -2.82 -29.28 -7.26
C GLU A 485 -2.79 -30.82 -7.26
N TYR A 486 -3.14 -31.45 -8.38
CA TYR A 486 -3.13 -32.91 -8.56
C TYR A 486 -1.77 -33.50 -9.03
N LYS A 487 -0.75 -32.67 -9.27
CA LYS A 487 0.59 -33.11 -9.73
C LYS A 487 1.70 -32.51 -8.85
N THR A 488 2.73 -33.27 -8.51
CA THR A 488 3.91 -32.73 -7.82
C THR A 488 4.51 -31.57 -8.64
N VAL A 489 4.46 -30.37 -8.07
CA VAL A 489 4.74 -29.02 -8.62
C VAL A 489 6.13 -28.86 -9.26
N THR A 490 7.02 -29.84 -9.15
CA THR A 490 8.44 -29.67 -9.43
C THR A 490 8.82 -29.53 -10.91
N ASN A 491 7.93 -29.85 -11.86
CA ASN A 491 8.25 -29.84 -13.31
C ASN A 491 7.18 -29.27 -14.26
N THR A 492 6.08 -28.69 -13.76
CA THR A 492 5.04 -28.12 -14.63
C THR A 492 5.27 -26.62 -14.81
N ILE A 493 5.55 -26.19 -16.04
CA ILE A 493 5.57 -24.76 -16.38
C ILE A 493 4.12 -24.33 -16.61
N LEU A 494 3.61 -23.45 -15.76
CA LEU A 494 2.35 -22.74 -15.98
C LEU A 494 2.58 -21.72 -17.09
N MET A 495 1.70 -21.71 -18.09
CA MET A 495 1.85 -20.86 -19.28
C MET A 495 0.90 -19.66 -19.24
N HIS A 496 -0.13 -19.71 -18.40
CA HIS A 496 -1.13 -18.64 -18.29
C HIS A 496 -1.05 -17.96 -16.92
N HIS A 497 -0.52 -16.74 -16.92
CA HIS A 497 -0.46 -15.89 -15.74
C HIS A 497 -1.82 -15.23 -15.47
N PRO A 498 -2.23 -15.05 -14.21
CA PRO A 498 -3.40 -14.22 -13.86
C PRO A 498 -3.14 -12.73 -14.20
N GLU A 499 -4.15 -12.04 -14.69
CA GLU A 499 -4.01 -10.66 -15.16
C GLU A 499 -4.07 -9.66 -13.99
N LEU A 500 -3.07 -8.80 -13.84
CA LEU A 500 -3.17 -7.62 -12.97
C LEU A 500 -3.83 -6.47 -13.73
N SER A 501 -5.04 -6.06 -13.35
CA SER A 501 -5.79 -5.04 -14.10
C SER A 501 -6.70 -4.17 -13.23
N LEU A 502 -7.30 -3.15 -13.86
CA LEU A 502 -8.32 -2.28 -13.28
C LEU A 502 -9.76 -2.82 -13.50
N ASN A 503 -9.90 -4.11 -13.80
CA ASN A 503 -11.19 -4.79 -13.92
C ASN A 503 -11.51 -5.47 -12.58
N ILE A 504 -12.08 -4.72 -11.64
CA ILE A 504 -12.42 -5.23 -10.30
C ILE A 504 -13.92 -5.52 -10.27
N THR A 505 -14.29 -6.79 -10.32
CA THR A 505 -15.69 -7.25 -10.26
C THR A 505 -16.18 -7.42 -8.81
N ASN A 506 -17.49 -7.47 -8.60
CA ASN A 506 -18.11 -7.77 -7.29
C ASN A 506 -17.58 -9.05 -6.62
N GLN A 507 -17.08 -10.04 -7.37
CA GLN A 507 -16.48 -11.25 -6.80
C GLN A 507 -15.27 -10.98 -5.90
N HIS A 508 -14.45 -9.97 -6.22
CA HIS A 508 -13.32 -9.57 -5.36
C HIS A 508 -13.82 -9.02 -4.02
N CYS A 509 -14.86 -8.17 -4.08
CA CYS A 509 -15.50 -7.62 -2.90
C CYS A 509 -16.19 -8.72 -2.08
N PHE A 510 -16.87 -9.65 -2.75
CA PHE A 510 -17.58 -10.77 -2.13
C PHE A 510 -16.66 -11.68 -1.31
N GLY A 511 -15.42 -11.93 -1.75
CA GLY A 511 -14.49 -12.76 -0.97
C GLY A 511 -14.29 -12.25 0.45
N CYS A 512 -14.18 -10.93 0.64
CA CYS A 512 -14.01 -10.31 1.97
C CYS A 512 -15.33 -9.87 2.61
N HIS A 513 -16.30 -9.37 1.84
CA HIS A 513 -17.56 -8.78 2.31
C HIS A 513 -18.76 -9.75 2.28
N SER A 514 -18.51 -11.06 2.20
CA SER A 514 -19.52 -12.12 2.34
C SER A 514 -19.83 -12.49 3.80
N ARG A 515 -19.07 -11.98 4.78
CA ARG A 515 -19.25 -12.29 6.22
C ARG A 515 -19.49 -11.04 7.06
N SER A 516 -18.48 -10.20 7.28
CA SER A 516 -18.65 -8.99 8.09
C SER A 516 -19.56 -7.98 7.38
N GLY A 517 -20.67 -7.61 8.02
CA GLY A 517 -21.72 -6.73 7.47
C GLY A 517 -22.55 -7.30 6.31
N ARG A 518 -22.15 -8.45 5.73
CA ARG A 518 -22.81 -9.10 4.58
C ARG A 518 -23.03 -8.13 3.39
N ILE A 519 -22.16 -7.13 3.23
CA ILE A 519 -22.36 -6.03 2.29
C ILE A 519 -22.51 -6.53 0.85
N ALA A 520 -21.65 -7.46 0.41
CA ALA A 520 -21.69 -7.96 -0.95
C ALA A 520 -22.97 -8.79 -1.22
N THR A 521 -23.41 -9.58 -0.25
CA THR A 521 -24.62 -10.39 -0.38
C THR A 521 -25.88 -9.54 -0.29
N ASN A 522 -25.92 -8.54 0.60
CA ASN A 522 -27.03 -7.59 0.68
C ASN A 522 -27.22 -6.83 -0.63
N TYR A 523 -26.11 -6.37 -1.25
CA TYR A 523 -26.14 -5.68 -2.55
C TYR A 523 -26.76 -6.54 -3.65
N GLU A 524 -26.46 -7.85 -3.64
CA GLU A 524 -27.05 -8.86 -4.52
C GLU A 524 -28.47 -9.30 -4.10
N GLY A 525 -28.96 -8.89 -2.92
CA GLY A 525 -30.28 -9.21 -2.39
C GLY A 525 -30.39 -10.48 -1.53
N TRP A 526 -29.26 -11.02 -1.07
CA TRP A 526 -29.17 -12.26 -0.29
C TRP A 526 -28.92 -11.99 1.19
N HIS A 527 -29.81 -12.46 2.06
CA HIS A 527 -29.70 -12.39 3.52
C HIS A 527 -29.25 -13.74 4.08
N GLU A 528 -28.30 -13.75 5.01
CA GLU A 528 -27.83 -14.99 5.66
C GLU A 528 -28.90 -15.52 6.62
N THR A 529 -29.08 -16.84 6.68
CA THR A 529 -30.07 -17.51 7.54
C THR A 529 -29.38 -18.39 8.59
N LEU A 530 -30.16 -18.89 9.54
CA LEU A 530 -29.71 -19.89 10.52
C LEU A 530 -30.03 -21.33 10.07
N LEU A 531 -30.45 -21.52 8.83
CA LEU A 531 -30.79 -22.84 8.29
C LEU A 531 -29.54 -23.61 7.90
N ASP A 532 -29.56 -24.92 8.16
CA ASP A 532 -28.60 -25.86 7.60
C ASP A 532 -29.01 -26.31 6.19
N GLU A 533 -28.06 -26.85 5.42
CA GLU A 533 -28.26 -27.31 4.05
C GLU A 533 -29.40 -28.34 3.95
N GLU A 534 -29.52 -29.23 4.94
CA GLU A 534 -30.53 -30.29 5.01
C GLU A 534 -31.95 -29.77 5.30
N GLU A 535 -32.09 -28.57 5.86
CA GLU A 535 -33.39 -27.96 6.19
C GLU A 535 -34.02 -27.25 4.97
N VAL A 536 -33.21 -26.96 3.94
CA VAL A 536 -33.66 -26.27 2.74
C VAL A 536 -34.36 -27.23 1.78
N THR A 537 -35.65 -26.97 1.54
CA THR A 537 -36.48 -27.78 0.62
C THR A 537 -36.75 -27.11 -0.73
N ASP A 538 -36.63 -25.77 -0.81
CA ASP A 538 -36.90 -24.97 -2.02
C ASP A 538 -35.70 -24.12 -2.43
N TRP A 539 -34.74 -24.72 -3.14
CA TRP A 539 -33.55 -24.03 -3.64
C TRP A 539 -33.83 -22.90 -4.65
N GLY A 540 -35.09 -22.67 -5.05
CA GLY A 540 -35.46 -21.52 -5.87
C GLY A 540 -35.31 -20.17 -5.15
N LYS A 541 -35.31 -20.16 -3.82
CA LYS A 541 -35.22 -18.95 -2.97
C LYS A 541 -33.95 -18.86 -2.15
N TYR A 542 -33.15 -19.93 -2.13
CA TYR A 542 -31.97 -20.03 -1.29
C TYR A 542 -30.69 -20.21 -2.11
N ARG A 543 -29.56 -19.78 -1.54
CA ARG A 543 -28.21 -19.95 -2.08
C ARG A 543 -27.32 -20.54 -1.00
N LEU A 544 -26.57 -21.58 -1.35
CA LEU A 544 -25.54 -22.18 -0.50
C LEU A 544 -24.16 -21.60 -0.86
N LEU A 545 -23.38 -21.22 0.14
CA LEU A 545 -21.98 -20.83 -0.03
C LEU A 545 -21.03 -22.02 0.24
N GLU A 546 -19.77 -21.94 -0.19
CA GLU A 546 -18.79 -23.03 0.00
C GLU A 546 -18.48 -23.30 1.48
N ASP A 547 -18.65 -22.28 2.34
CA ASP A 547 -18.53 -22.40 3.80
C ASP A 547 -19.81 -22.89 4.48
N LYS A 548 -20.75 -23.44 3.70
CA LYS A 548 -22.00 -24.07 4.13
C LYS A 548 -23.09 -23.15 4.68
N ARG A 549 -22.88 -21.83 4.70
CA ARG A 549 -23.93 -20.88 5.06
C ARG A 549 -25.04 -20.83 4.01
N VAL A 550 -26.28 -20.83 4.48
CA VAL A 550 -27.50 -20.72 3.66
C VAL A 550 -27.99 -19.28 3.66
N PHE A 551 -28.26 -18.75 2.46
CA PHE A 551 -28.80 -17.40 2.26
C PHE A 551 -30.18 -17.47 1.60
N GLU A 552 -31.09 -16.57 1.97
CA GLU A 552 -32.39 -16.37 1.35
C GLU A 552 -32.44 -15.09 0.52
N PHE A 553 -33.17 -15.10 -0.59
CA PHE A 553 -33.36 -13.89 -1.40
C PHE A 553 -34.48 -13.00 -0.84
N ILE A 554 -34.18 -11.71 -0.62
CA ILE A 554 -35.13 -10.69 -0.16
C ILE A 554 -35.47 -9.73 -1.31
N SER A 555 -34.55 -8.80 -1.59
CA SER A 555 -34.60 -7.87 -2.72
C SER A 555 -33.23 -7.23 -2.91
N ALA A 556 -32.77 -7.14 -4.15
CA ALA A 556 -31.47 -6.56 -4.49
C ALA A 556 -31.48 -5.03 -4.43
N ASP A 557 -30.28 -4.43 -4.38
CA ASP A 557 -30.11 -2.99 -4.54
C ASP A 557 -30.42 -2.56 -5.99
N VAL A 558 -31.14 -1.45 -6.15
CA VAL A 558 -31.54 -0.92 -7.47
C VAL A 558 -30.34 -0.61 -8.37
N HIS A 559 -29.18 -0.27 -7.81
CA HIS A 559 -27.94 -0.06 -8.57
C HIS A 559 -27.36 -1.39 -9.05
N HIS A 560 -27.42 -2.44 -8.22
CA HIS A 560 -27.02 -3.79 -8.62
C HIS A 560 -27.91 -4.30 -9.76
N GLU A 561 -29.24 -4.18 -9.63
CA GLU A 561 -30.21 -4.52 -10.67
C GLU A 561 -29.97 -3.73 -11.97
N SER A 562 -29.48 -2.49 -11.84
CA SER A 562 -29.12 -1.64 -12.98
C SER A 562 -27.80 -2.05 -13.64
N GLY A 563 -27.04 -2.98 -13.06
CA GLY A 563 -25.78 -3.51 -13.60
C GLY A 563 -24.53 -2.74 -13.16
N MET A 564 -24.59 -2.08 -12.00
CA MET A 564 -23.41 -1.46 -11.38
C MET A 564 -22.64 -2.48 -10.54
N ASP A 565 -21.32 -2.35 -10.55
CA ASP A 565 -20.41 -3.04 -9.62
C ASP A 565 -20.13 -2.15 -8.39
N CYS A 566 -19.63 -2.72 -7.30
CA CYS A 566 -19.25 -1.97 -6.09
C CYS A 566 -18.29 -0.81 -6.42
N ILE A 567 -17.36 -1.03 -7.37
CA ILE A 567 -16.42 0.00 -7.81
C ILE A 567 -17.08 1.14 -8.59
N ASP A 568 -18.32 1.03 -9.05
CA ASP A 568 -19.01 2.16 -9.68
C ASP A 568 -19.38 3.24 -8.65
N CYS A 569 -19.56 2.85 -7.39
CA CYS A 569 -19.82 3.73 -6.24
C CYS A 569 -18.60 3.99 -5.36
N HIS A 570 -17.51 3.22 -5.51
CA HIS A 570 -16.27 3.38 -4.74
C HIS A 570 -15.06 3.70 -5.63
N ASN A 571 -14.21 4.63 -5.20
CA ASN A 571 -12.97 5.01 -5.89
C ASN A 571 -11.70 4.56 -5.15
N SER A 572 -10.56 4.81 -5.77
CA SER A 572 -9.24 4.46 -5.23
C SER A 572 -8.92 5.13 -3.90
N TYR A 573 -9.33 6.38 -3.69
CA TYR A 573 -9.12 7.08 -2.41
C TYR A 573 -10.01 6.55 -1.27
N GLU A 574 -11.08 5.84 -1.58
CA GLU A 574 -11.92 5.15 -0.59
C GLU A 574 -11.41 3.73 -0.31
N THR A 575 -10.91 3.03 -1.32
CA THR A 575 -10.52 1.61 -1.20
C THR A 575 -9.03 1.43 -0.87
N MET A 576 -8.16 2.21 -1.53
CA MET A 576 -6.70 2.23 -1.32
C MET A 576 -6.26 3.35 -0.36
N GLY A 577 -7.19 4.22 0.05
CA GLY A 577 -7.00 5.22 1.09
C GLY A 577 -6.61 6.61 0.59
N ASP A 578 -6.92 7.61 1.41
CA ASP A 578 -6.59 9.02 1.20
C ASP A 578 -5.36 9.46 2.02
N GLY A 579 -4.62 8.49 2.56
CA GLY A 579 -3.45 8.69 3.43
C GLY A 579 -3.79 9.04 4.88
N LYS A 580 -5.06 9.24 5.23
CA LYS A 580 -5.48 9.51 6.61
C LYS A 580 -5.93 8.23 7.31
N HIS A 581 -5.73 8.19 8.63
CA HIS A 581 -6.36 7.18 9.47
C HIS A 581 -7.80 7.58 9.77
N HIS A 582 -8.72 6.66 9.54
CA HIS A 582 -10.13 6.81 9.88
C HIS A 582 -10.48 5.85 11.01
N ILE A 583 -11.31 6.29 11.94
CA ILE A 583 -11.80 5.44 13.04
C ILE A 583 -12.91 4.51 12.51
N HIS A 584 -13.84 5.05 11.71
CA HIS A 584 -14.99 4.31 11.17
C HIS A 584 -15.21 4.63 9.68
N GLU A 585 -15.91 3.73 8.98
CA GLU A 585 -16.04 3.71 7.52
C GLU A 585 -16.70 4.96 6.93
N GLU A 586 -17.65 5.55 7.66
CA GLU A 586 -18.42 6.73 7.23
C GLU A 586 -17.52 7.97 7.04
N PHE A 587 -16.37 7.99 7.71
CA PHE A 587 -15.36 9.04 7.55
C PHE A 587 -14.51 8.84 6.29
N GLN A 588 -14.23 7.59 5.93
CA GLN A 588 -13.43 7.23 4.77
C GLN A 588 -14.20 7.37 3.44
N VAL A 589 -15.51 7.05 3.43
CA VAL A 589 -16.41 7.18 2.26
C VAL A 589 -16.49 8.64 1.78
N LYS A 590 -16.52 8.81 0.46
CA LYS A 590 -16.38 10.09 -0.26
C LYS A 590 -17.50 10.32 -1.27
N ILE A 591 -18.08 9.27 -1.85
CA ILE A 591 -19.24 9.37 -2.76
C ILE A 591 -20.53 9.30 -1.94
N MET A 592 -21.43 10.25 -2.16
CA MET A 592 -22.73 10.34 -1.51
C MET A 592 -23.86 10.28 -2.54
N CYS A 593 -25.07 9.90 -2.11
CA CYS A 593 -26.26 9.87 -3.00
C CYS A 593 -26.45 11.20 -3.74
N GLY A 594 -26.30 12.33 -3.04
CA GLY A 594 -26.46 13.68 -3.58
C GLY A 594 -25.37 14.14 -4.56
N ASP A 595 -24.25 13.40 -4.69
CA ASP A 595 -23.25 13.69 -5.72
C ASP A 595 -23.75 13.27 -7.12
N CYS A 596 -24.63 12.28 -7.18
CA CYS A 596 -25.25 11.79 -8.42
C CYS A 596 -26.72 12.25 -8.50
N HIS A 597 -27.49 12.05 -7.46
CA HIS A 597 -28.91 12.37 -7.40
C HIS A 597 -29.12 13.78 -6.83
N PHE A 598 -29.01 14.79 -7.70
CA PHE A 598 -29.21 16.20 -7.33
C PHE A 598 -30.28 16.89 -8.18
N SER A 599 -30.79 18.00 -7.65
CA SER A 599 -31.68 18.92 -8.36
C SER A 599 -30.89 20.14 -8.83
N GLY A 600 -31.21 20.67 -10.02
CA GLY A 600 -30.53 21.84 -10.59
C GLY A 600 -29.33 21.49 -11.48
N GLY A 601 -28.38 22.43 -11.61
CA GLY A 601 -27.22 22.29 -12.48
C GLY A 601 -26.14 21.38 -11.89
N ALA A 602 -25.56 20.50 -12.73
CA ALA A 602 -24.50 19.59 -12.33
C ALA A 602 -23.21 20.33 -11.94
N ASN A 603 -22.68 20.02 -10.76
CA ASN A 603 -21.33 20.44 -10.39
C ASN A 603 -20.32 19.54 -11.09
N THR A 604 -19.43 20.12 -11.90
CA THR A 604 -18.57 19.34 -12.79
C THR A 604 -17.10 19.74 -12.75
N LEU A 605 -16.25 18.81 -13.19
CA LEU A 605 -14.83 19.03 -13.44
C LEU A 605 -14.49 18.70 -14.90
N THR A 606 -13.55 19.45 -15.45
CA THR A 606 -12.90 19.16 -16.74
C THR A 606 -11.59 18.40 -16.53
N ILE A 607 -11.05 17.82 -17.60
CA ILE A 607 -9.85 16.97 -17.54
C ILE A 607 -8.61 17.68 -16.96
N ASP A 608 -8.46 18.98 -17.22
CA ASP A 608 -7.38 19.84 -16.74
C ASP A 608 -7.47 20.15 -15.24
N GLN A 609 -8.61 19.86 -14.62
CA GLN A 609 -8.86 20.05 -13.18
C GLN A 609 -8.73 18.74 -12.38
N LEU A 610 -8.45 17.62 -13.04
CA LEU A 610 -8.31 16.32 -12.37
C LEU A 610 -6.95 16.21 -11.67
N ASP A 611 -6.92 15.52 -10.53
CA ASP A 611 -5.67 15.11 -9.91
C ASP A 611 -4.93 14.06 -10.77
N ALA A 612 -3.64 13.88 -10.50
CA ALA A 612 -2.77 13.03 -11.31
C ALA A 612 -3.22 11.57 -11.38
N GLU A 613 -3.71 11.01 -10.27
CA GLU A 613 -4.17 9.62 -10.21
C GLU A 613 -5.47 9.44 -11.00
N THR A 614 -6.45 10.30 -10.75
CA THR A 614 -7.73 10.33 -11.48
C THR A 614 -7.51 10.50 -12.98
N TYR A 615 -6.61 11.40 -13.39
CA TYR A 615 -6.22 11.58 -14.79
C TYR A 615 -5.58 10.32 -15.38
N LYS A 616 -4.68 9.66 -14.64
CA LYS A 616 -4.04 8.42 -15.09
C LYS A 616 -5.05 7.28 -15.27
N ILE A 617 -5.98 7.10 -14.33
CA ILE A 617 -7.06 6.11 -14.44
C ILE A 617 -7.92 6.37 -15.68
N LEU A 618 -8.25 7.64 -15.95
CA LEU A 618 -9.00 8.05 -17.13
C LEU A 618 -8.26 7.68 -18.42
N GLN A 619 -6.96 7.91 -18.49
CA GLN A 619 -6.12 7.52 -19.64
C GLN A 619 -6.14 6.00 -19.85
N LEU A 620 -5.99 5.23 -18.78
CA LEU A 620 -5.98 3.76 -18.83
C LEU A 620 -7.33 3.17 -19.26
N LYS A 621 -8.44 3.82 -18.87
CA LYS A 621 -9.80 3.41 -19.26
C LYS A 621 -10.21 3.93 -20.65
N GLY A 622 -9.41 4.81 -21.27
CA GLY A 622 -9.65 5.31 -22.63
C GLY A 622 -10.88 6.21 -22.77
N TYR A 623 -11.29 6.93 -21.72
CA TYR A 623 -12.44 7.83 -21.81
C TYR A 623 -12.14 9.10 -22.65
N PRO A 624 -13.16 9.71 -23.29
CA PRO A 624 -12.98 10.93 -24.09
C PRO A 624 -12.40 12.10 -23.29
N LYS A 625 -11.53 12.90 -23.94
CA LYS A 625 -10.80 14.00 -23.29
C LYS A 625 -11.63 15.27 -23.04
N ASP A 626 -12.70 15.45 -23.80
CA ASP A 626 -13.62 16.59 -23.76
C ASP A 626 -14.77 16.40 -22.76
N ARG A 627 -14.81 15.24 -22.08
CA ARG A 627 -15.83 14.88 -21.10
C ARG A 627 -15.77 15.77 -19.86
N LYS A 628 -16.95 16.17 -19.37
CA LYS A 628 -17.15 16.79 -18.05
C LYS A 628 -17.63 15.74 -17.06
N PHE A 629 -17.02 15.66 -15.89
CA PHE A 629 -17.31 14.65 -14.87
C PHE A 629 -18.07 15.26 -13.71
N LEU A 630 -18.96 14.51 -13.05
CA LEU A 630 -19.55 14.94 -11.79
C LEU A 630 -18.47 15.10 -10.71
N LYS A 631 -18.62 16.14 -9.90
CA LYS A 631 -17.69 16.48 -8.81
C LYS A 631 -18.28 16.06 -7.46
N LYS A 632 -17.53 15.26 -6.70
CA LYS A 632 -17.87 14.89 -5.31
C LYS A 632 -17.91 16.13 -4.42
N GLN A 633 -18.95 16.30 -3.62
CA GLN A 633 -19.10 17.42 -2.71
C GLN A 633 -18.06 17.38 -1.57
N LYS A 634 -17.87 16.21 -0.94
CA LYS A 634 -17.00 16.05 0.23
C LYS A 634 -15.52 16.24 -0.08
N SER A 635 -15.05 15.75 -1.23
CA SER A 635 -13.61 15.72 -1.57
C SER A 635 -13.20 16.60 -2.73
N GLY A 636 -14.16 17.08 -3.53
CA GLY A 636 -13.88 17.86 -4.74
C GLY A 636 -13.21 17.07 -5.88
N ILE A 637 -13.13 15.75 -5.80
CA ILE A 637 -12.54 14.86 -6.83
C ILE A 637 -13.66 14.40 -7.78
N ALA A 638 -13.31 14.07 -9.03
CA ALA A 638 -14.26 13.58 -10.02
C ALA A 638 -14.80 12.18 -9.72
N ILE A 639 -16.04 11.93 -10.16
CA ILE A 639 -16.60 10.58 -10.35
C ILE A 639 -16.27 10.18 -11.80
N VAL A 640 -15.10 9.54 -11.98
CA VAL A 640 -14.45 9.34 -13.30
C VAL A 640 -15.30 8.63 -14.35
N ASN A 641 -16.26 7.83 -13.91
CA ASN A 641 -17.15 7.08 -14.77
C ASN A 641 -18.46 7.80 -15.06
N THR A 642 -18.53 9.12 -14.88
CA THR A 642 -19.69 9.95 -15.21
C THR A 642 -19.41 10.89 -16.38
N PHE A 643 -20.47 11.35 -17.04
CA PHE A 643 -20.37 12.38 -18.06
C PHE A 643 -21.63 13.22 -18.18
N ILE A 644 -21.48 14.43 -18.72
CA ILE A 644 -22.59 15.28 -19.14
C ILE A 644 -22.75 15.17 -20.65
N ASP A 645 -23.97 14.91 -21.13
CA ASP A 645 -24.27 14.88 -22.56
C ASP A 645 -24.45 16.29 -23.17
N GLU A 646 -24.69 16.37 -24.47
CA GLU A 646 -24.84 17.63 -25.21
C GLU A 646 -26.03 18.50 -24.74
N ILE A 647 -27.04 17.89 -24.13
CA ILE A 647 -28.24 18.57 -23.61
C ILE A 647 -28.14 18.83 -22.09
N GLY A 648 -26.97 18.60 -21.49
CA GLY A 648 -26.69 18.91 -20.09
C GLY A 648 -27.12 17.85 -19.09
N LYS A 649 -27.51 16.64 -19.51
CA LYS A 649 -27.93 15.56 -18.60
C LYS A 649 -26.73 14.71 -18.13
N PRO A 650 -26.70 14.35 -16.85
CA PRO A 650 -25.67 13.47 -16.30
C PRO A 650 -25.95 11.99 -16.59
N TRP A 651 -24.89 11.27 -16.89
CA TRP A 651 -24.87 9.83 -17.16
C TRP A 651 -23.71 9.18 -16.41
N LEU A 652 -23.87 7.90 -16.07
CA LEU A 652 -22.83 7.05 -15.50
C LEU A 652 -22.55 5.91 -16.47
N VAL A 653 -21.30 5.50 -16.59
CA VAL A 653 -20.86 4.33 -17.35
C VAL A 653 -20.32 3.32 -16.35
N SER A 654 -20.85 2.10 -16.31
CA SER A 654 -20.29 1.06 -15.45
C SER A 654 -18.85 0.75 -15.87
N LYS A 655 -17.93 0.72 -14.91
CA LYS A 655 -16.48 0.66 -15.10
C LYS A 655 -15.98 -0.65 -15.71
N ASN A 656 -16.75 -1.74 -15.58
CA ASN A 656 -16.43 -3.04 -16.14
C ASN A 656 -17.34 -3.38 -17.33
N SER A 657 -18.66 -3.26 -17.17
CA SER A 657 -19.61 -3.65 -18.24
C SER A 657 -19.71 -2.64 -19.38
N GLY A 658 -19.30 -1.38 -19.16
CA GLY A 658 -19.45 -0.29 -20.13
C GLY A 658 -20.91 0.16 -20.33
N LYS A 659 -21.86 -0.39 -19.56
CA LYS A 659 -23.27 -0.03 -19.63
C LYS A 659 -23.47 1.42 -19.19
N THR A 660 -24.13 2.20 -20.03
CA THR A 660 -24.48 3.60 -19.74
C THR A 660 -25.83 3.68 -19.03
N LEU A 661 -25.87 4.37 -17.90
CA LEU A 661 -27.01 4.51 -16.99
C LEU A 661 -27.35 5.99 -16.80
N PRO A 662 -28.63 6.39 -16.87
CA PRO A 662 -29.03 7.76 -16.61
C PRO A 662 -28.90 8.07 -15.12
N VAL A 663 -28.31 9.21 -14.80
CA VAL A 663 -28.30 9.71 -13.42
C VAL A 663 -29.56 10.54 -13.21
N LEU A 664 -30.51 9.99 -12.43
CA LEU A 664 -31.83 10.58 -12.26
C LEU A 664 -31.84 11.59 -11.11
N PRO A 665 -32.49 12.77 -11.26
CA PRO A 665 -32.69 13.67 -10.15
C PRO A 665 -33.64 13.06 -9.11
N PRO A 666 -33.61 13.52 -7.84
CA PRO A 666 -34.60 13.16 -6.84
C PRO A 666 -36.02 13.51 -7.30
N ALA A 667 -37.01 12.74 -6.86
CA ALA A 667 -38.42 13.07 -7.09
C ALA A 667 -38.82 14.34 -6.32
N GLU A 668 -39.85 15.05 -6.78
CA GLU A 668 -40.32 16.29 -6.13
C GLU A 668 -40.61 16.12 -4.64
N ILE A 669 -41.17 14.97 -4.25
CA ILE A 669 -41.47 14.64 -2.85
C ILE A 669 -40.23 14.59 -1.96
N CYS A 670 -39.03 14.35 -2.52
CA CYS A 670 -37.77 14.34 -1.80
C CYS A 670 -37.30 15.73 -1.39
N SER A 671 -37.81 16.79 -2.04
CA SER A 671 -37.43 18.18 -1.80
C SER A 671 -38.65 19.08 -1.50
N ARG A 672 -39.80 18.50 -1.18
CA ARG A 672 -41.03 19.24 -0.90
C ARG A 672 -41.06 19.68 0.55
N GLY A 673 -41.28 20.97 0.77
CA GLY A 673 -41.35 21.56 2.10
C GLY A 673 -40.03 21.42 2.85
N ASN A 674 -40.10 21.42 4.18
CA ASN A 674 -38.94 21.27 5.07
C ASN A 674 -39.13 20.19 6.16
N ALA A 675 -40.27 19.47 6.14
CA ALA A 675 -40.64 18.50 7.18
C ALA A 675 -39.63 17.35 7.34
N HIS A 676 -38.86 17.05 6.29
CA HIS A 676 -37.93 15.93 6.22
C HIS A 676 -36.49 16.34 5.90
N ASP A 677 -36.11 17.61 6.09
CA ASP A 677 -34.75 18.10 5.79
C ASP A 677 -33.64 17.37 6.58
N ASP A 678 -34.01 16.84 7.74
CA ASP A 678 -33.11 16.05 8.58
C ASP A 678 -33.02 14.57 8.12
N LEU A 679 -33.89 14.07 7.24
CA LEU A 679 -33.78 12.68 6.79
C LEU A 679 -32.54 12.48 5.89
N SER A 680 -31.81 11.39 6.11
CA SER A 680 -30.86 10.88 5.13
C SER A 680 -31.59 10.17 3.99
N CYS A 681 -30.98 10.11 2.81
CA CYS A 681 -31.56 9.35 1.70
C CYS A 681 -31.72 7.86 2.06
N GLU A 682 -30.78 7.31 2.83
CA GLU A 682 -30.79 5.91 3.29
C GLU A 682 -31.95 5.60 4.24
N ALA A 683 -32.34 6.54 5.12
CA ALA A 683 -33.51 6.39 5.99
C ALA A 683 -34.81 6.16 5.19
N CYS A 684 -34.91 6.77 4.00
CA CYS A 684 -36.03 6.57 3.10
C CYS A 684 -35.84 5.34 2.21
N HIS A 685 -34.66 5.15 1.61
CA HIS A 685 -34.48 4.24 0.49
C HIS A 685 -33.95 2.84 0.85
N THR A 686 -33.52 2.62 2.09
CA THR A 686 -33.10 1.28 2.56
C THR A 686 -34.32 0.36 2.67
N ALA A 687 -34.41 -0.66 1.80
CA ALA A 687 -35.51 -1.61 1.83
C ALA A 687 -35.47 -2.53 3.06
N TRP A 688 -34.28 -3.04 3.40
CA TRP A 688 -34.08 -3.95 4.52
C TRP A 688 -32.64 -3.88 5.03
N ALA A 689 -32.39 -4.37 6.23
CA ALA A 689 -31.04 -4.54 6.76
C ALA A 689 -30.99 -5.83 7.57
N PRO A 690 -29.86 -6.56 7.56
CA PRO A 690 -29.66 -7.69 8.45
C PRO A 690 -29.60 -7.21 9.91
N GLN A 691 -30.19 -7.98 10.82
CA GLN A 691 -30.27 -7.68 12.25
C GLN A 691 -29.79 -8.91 13.05
N CYS A 692 -28.93 -8.76 14.09
CA CYS A 692 -28.73 -9.80 15.13
C CYS A 692 -29.49 -9.36 16.38
N THR A 693 -30.55 -10.10 16.70
CA THR A 693 -31.28 -9.97 17.95
C THR A 693 -30.85 -11.08 18.90
N GLY A 694 -30.09 -10.72 19.93
CA GLY A 694 -29.57 -11.68 20.90
C GLY A 694 -28.39 -12.45 20.34
N CYS A 695 -27.21 -12.25 20.91
CA CYS A 695 -25.99 -12.95 20.53
C CYS A 695 -25.28 -13.31 21.88
N HIS A 696 -24.70 -14.50 22.05
CA HIS A 696 -24.00 -14.91 23.28
C HIS A 696 -22.59 -15.39 22.96
N ASN A 697 -21.58 -14.84 23.66
CA ASN A 697 -20.18 -15.17 23.45
C ASN A 697 -19.59 -15.88 24.67
N VAL A 698 -18.92 -17.00 24.42
CA VAL A 698 -18.26 -17.81 25.45
C VAL A 698 -16.92 -18.31 24.92
N TYR A 699 -15.96 -18.51 25.82
CA TYR A 699 -14.66 -19.06 25.52
C TYR A 699 -14.59 -20.55 25.89
N GLU A 700 -14.32 -21.40 24.91
CA GLU A 700 -14.23 -22.84 25.08
C GLU A 700 -12.75 -23.28 25.20
N LYS A 701 -12.24 -23.43 26.44
CA LYS A 701 -10.81 -23.68 26.73
C LYS A 701 -10.22 -24.94 26.07
N ASN A 702 -11.03 -25.96 25.83
CA ASN A 702 -10.58 -27.27 25.34
C ASN A 702 -10.94 -27.54 23.88
N SER A 703 -11.64 -26.60 23.23
CA SER A 703 -12.01 -26.73 21.82
C SER A 703 -10.85 -26.33 20.92
N GLU A 704 -10.80 -26.91 19.73
CA GLU A 704 -9.83 -26.50 18.71
C GLU A 704 -10.24 -25.12 18.16
N GLY A 705 -9.30 -24.19 18.17
CA GLY A 705 -9.44 -22.85 17.62
C GLY A 705 -8.42 -22.61 16.52
N TYR A 706 -8.61 -21.50 15.80
CA TYR A 706 -7.66 -21.06 14.78
C TYR A 706 -7.37 -19.57 14.98
N ASP A 707 -6.11 -19.24 15.26
CA ASP A 707 -5.69 -17.84 15.32
C ASP A 707 -5.59 -17.28 13.89
N LEU A 708 -6.56 -16.44 13.54
CA LEU A 708 -6.71 -15.85 12.21
C LEU A 708 -5.67 -14.77 11.89
N LEU A 709 -4.97 -14.23 12.90
CA LEU A 709 -3.89 -13.27 12.68
C LEU A 709 -2.56 -14.00 12.42
N GLU A 710 -2.29 -15.05 13.19
CA GLU A 710 -1.05 -15.84 13.08
C GLU A 710 -1.16 -17.00 12.07
N ASN A 711 -2.37 -17.29 11.58
CA ASN A 711 -2.69 -18.37 10.66
C ASN A 711 -2.22 -19.74 11.19
N ARG A 712 -2.61 -20.08 12.42
CA ARG A 712 -2.28 -21.38 13.03
C ARG A 712 -3.38 -21.90 13.95
N PHE A 713 -3.48 -23.23 14.02
CA PHE A 713 -4.32 -23.89 15.01
C PHE A 713 -3.82 -23.63 16.44
N LYS A 714 -4.77 -23.52 17.36
CA LYS A 714 -4.54 -23.40 18.81
C LYS A 714 -5.59 -24.17 19.58
N THR A 715 -5.35 -24.34 20.87
CA THR A 715 -6.36 -24.85 21.81
C THR A 715 -6.98 -23.67 22.54
N GLY A 716 -8.31 -23.68 22.67
CA GLY A 716 -9.09 -22.58 23.22
C GLY A 716 -9.57 -21.60 22.15
N THR A 717 -10.88 -21.36 22.09
CA THR A 717 -11.50 -20.46 21.10
C THR A 717 -12.72 -19.75 21.67
N TRP A 718 -12.93 -18.51 21.24
CA TRP A 718 -14.23 -17.85 21.37
C TRP A 718 -15.24 -18.46 20.41
N VAL A 719 -16.47 -18.64 20.88
CA VAL A 719 -17.62 -19.13 20.12
C VAL A 719 -18.77 -18.15 20.28
N GLU A 720 -19.40 -17.79 19.16
CA GLU A 720 -20.58 -16.94 19.12
C GLU A 720 -21.82 -17.80 18.85
N TYR A 721 -22.80 -17.70 19.74
CA TYR A 721 -24.12 -18.28 19.59
C TYR A 721 -25.09 -17.18 19.16
N ALA A 722 -25.61 -17.29 17.94
CA ALA A 722 -26.57 -16.34 17.40
C ALA A 722 -28.00 -16.67 17.89
N GLY A 723 -28.75 -15.63 18.23
CA GLY A 723 -30.18 -15.69 18.55
C GLY A 723 -31.02 -15.63 17.29
N ILE A 724 -31.76 -14.53 17.08
CA ILE A 724 -32.64 -14.37 15.92
C ILE A 724 -31.99 -13.45 14.91
N PHE A 725 -32.01 -13.85 13.64
CA PHE A 725 -31.28 -13.16 12.58
C PHE A 725 -32.20 -12.72 11.42
N PRO A 726 -33.10 -11.73 11.62
CA PRO A 726 -34.08 -11.35 10.61
C PRO A 726 -33.54 -10.30 9.63
N ALA A 727 -34.17 -10.23 8.45
CA ALA A 727 -34.07 -9.11 7.52
C ALA A 727 -35.35 -8.27 7.55
N GLY A 728 -35.19 -6.96 7.62
CA GLY A 728 -36.31 -6.03 7.53
C GLY A 728 -35.89 -4.58 7.60
N PRO A 729 -36.83 -3.63 7.44
CA PRO A 729 -36.51 -2.21 7.50
C PRO A 729 -35.78 -1.84 8.81
N PRO A 730 -34.71 -1.02 8.74
CA PRO A 730 -33.91 -0.69 9.91
C PRO A 730 -34.64 0.26 10.86
N ALA A 731 -34.16 0.31 12.11
CA ALA A 731 -34.53 1.35 13.06
C ALA A 731 -33.98 2.71 12.59
N LEU A 732 -34.62 3.80 13.03
CA LEU A 732 -34.19 5.16 12.74
C LEU A 732 -33.68 5.82 14.02
N GLY A 733 -32.68 6.67 13.86
CA GLY A 733 -32.04 7.37 14.98
C GLY A 733 -31.36 8.65 14.51
N VAL A 734 -30.84 9.41 15.47
CA VAL A 734 -30.24 10.71 15.22
C VAL A 734 -28.72 10.60 15.18
N ASP A 735 -28.13 11.08 14.09
CA ASP A 735 -26.70 11.26 13.89
C ASP A 735 -26.36 12.76 13.94
N GLU A 736 -25.55 13.15 14.92
CA GLU A 736 -25.08 14.52 15.16
C GLU A 736 -23.53 14.59 15.11
N ARG A 737 -22.88 13.58 14.52
CA ARG A 737 -21.42 13.52 14.39
C ARG A 737 -20.87 14.68 13.56
N LYS A 738 -19.81 15.30 14.07
CA LYS A 738 -19.16 16.47 13.46
C LYS A 738 -18.31 16.14 12.23
N GLU A 739 -17.87 14.89 12.07
CA GLU A 739 -16.92 14.46 11.04
C GLU A 739 -17.61 13.84 9.81
N THR A 740 -18.93 13.96 9.72
CA THR A 740 -19.73 13.51 8.57
C THR A 740 -19.63 14.46 7.38
N ALA A 741 -20.21 14.09 6.24
CA ALA A 741 -20.29 14.95 5.05
C ALA A 741 -21.03 16.28 5.31
N PHE A 742 -21.80 16.37 6.40
CA PHE A 742 -22.56 17.56 6.78
C PHE A 742 -22.28 17.94 8.25
N PRO A 743 -21.10 18.54 8.53
CA PRO A 743 -20.68 18.84 9.89
C PRO A 743 -21.67 19.77 10.59
N ASN A 744 -22.05 19.43 11.83
CA ASN A 744 -23.01 20.17 12.66
C ASN A 744 -24.44 20.24 12.10
N THR A 745 -24.81 19.31 11.21
CA THR A 745 -26.22 19.12 10.83
C THR A 745 -26.75 17.84 11.45
N ARG A 746 -27.91 17.94 12.08
CA ARG A 746 -28.66 16.80 12.59
C ARG A 746 -29.15 15.98 11.40
N LYS A 747 -28.94 14.66 11.41
CA LYS A 747 -29.49 13.76 10.39
C LYS A 747 -30.17 12.55 11.03
N ILE A 748 -31.23 12.07 10.39
CA ILE A 748 -31.90 10.81 10.73
C ILE A 748 -31.34 9.72 9.82
N GLY A 749 -30.62 8.79 10.43
CA GLY A 749 -29.98 7.66 9.77
C GLY A 749 -30.65 6.33 10.06
N THR A 750 -30.13 5.28 9.44
CA THR A 750 -30.53 3.89 9.64
C THR A 750 -29.61 3.17 10.63
N PHE A 751 -30.22 2.37 11.49
CA PHE A 751 -29.55 1.66 12.57
C PHE A 751 -30.00 0.20 12.64
N ILE A 752 -29.05 -0.67 13.00
CA ILE A 752 -29.32 -2.09 13.27
C ILE A 752 -28.87 -2.46 14.66
N ASN A 753 -29.61 -3.39 15.27
CA ASN A 753 -29.15 -4.15 16.41
C ASN A 753 -28.18 -5.23 15.93
N GLY A 754 -26.91 -5.07 16.26
CA GLY A 754 -25.87 -6.10 16.12
C GLY A 754 -25.17 -6.42 17.44
N MET A 755 -25.47 -5.67 18.50
CA MET A 755 -24.83 -5.77 19.81
C MET A 755 -25.88 -5.73 20.91
N VAL A 756 -26.90 -6.58 20.77
CA VAL A 756 -27.70 -7.05 21.90
C VAL A 756 -27.10 -8.39 22.29
N LEU A 757 -26.08 -8.35 23.14
CA LEU A 757 -25.25 -9.52 23.40
C LEU A 757 -24.84 -9.63 24.85
N SER A 758 -24.61 -10.87 25.29
CA SER A 758 -23.89 -11.16 26.51
C SER A 758 -22.56 -11.86 26.25
N ILE A 759 -21.59 -11.60 27.12
CA ILE A 759 -20.23 -12.17 27.07
C ILE A 759 -19.93 -12.78 28.43
N ASP A 760 -19.66 -14.09 28.45
CA ASP A 760 -19.17 -14.76 29.63
C ASP A 760 -17.64 -14.65 29.72
N LEU A 761 -17.13 -13.64 30.43
CA LEU A 761 -15.68 -13.50 30.64
C LEU A 761 -15.09 -14.53 31.60
N SER A 762 -15.90 -15.13 32.47
CA SER A 762 -15.42 -16.16 33.42
C SER A 762 -14.96 -17.42 32.69
N SER A 763 -15.54 -17.68 31.52
CA SER A 763 -15.10 -18.73 30.61
C SER A 763 -13.69 -18.51 30.05
N PHE A 764 -13.17 -17.27 30.03
CA PHE A 764 -11.82 -16.94 29.57
C PHE A 764 -10.83 -16.95 30.74
N ASP A 765 -11.12 -16.19 31.81
CA ASP A 765 -10.26 -16.03 32.98
C ASP A 765 -10.87 -16.69 34.23
N ASN A 766 -10.12 -17.56 34.90
CA ASN A 766 -10.62 -18.40 36.01
C ASN A 766 -10.73 -17.64 37.35
N ASP A 767 -10.45 -16.34 37.38
CA ASP A 767 -10.21 -15.59 38.61
C ASP A 767 -11.48 -15.01 39.29
N ASP A 768 -12.68 -15.16 38.73
CA ASP A 768 -13.95 -14.83 39.42
C ASP A 768 -15.16 -15.59 38.83
N GLU A 769 -15.95 -16.22 39.71
CA GLU A 769 -17.32 -16.64 39.41
C GLU A 769 -18.18 -15.35 39.30
N ASP A 770 -18.85 -15.11 38.16
CA ASP A 770 -19.73 -13.96 37.85
C ASP A 770 -19.11 -12.70 37.18
N LYS A 771 -18.55 -12.85 35.96
CA LYS A 771 -18.25 -11.73 35.04
C LYS A 771 -19.00 -11.85 33.71
N GLU A 772 -20.33 -11.91 33.76
CA GLU A 772 -21.13 -11.74 32.54
C GLU A 772 -21.29 -10.25 32.21
N ILE A 773 -20.89 -9.85 31.00
CA ILE A 773 -21.12 -8.51 30.45
C ILE A 773 -22.36 -8.56 29.58
N PHE A 774 -23.24 -7.57 29.70
CA PHE A 774 -24.34 -7.36 28.76
C PHE A 774 -24.27 -5.97 28.12
N HIS A 775 -24.41 -5.93 26.79
CA HIS A 775 -24.53 -4.71 26.03
C HIS A 775 -25.78 -4.74 25.15
N ARG A 776 -26.44 -3.58 25.04
CA ARG A 776 -27.50 -3.29 24.07
C ARG A 776 -27.15 -2.02 23.31
N LEU A 777 -26.46 -2.18 22.19
CA LEU A 777 -25.95 -1.11 21.34
C LEU A 777 -26.43 -1.28 19.91
N TYR A 778 -26.77 -0.16 19.27
CA TYR A 778 -27.08 -0.10 17.85
C TYR A 778 -25.92 0.52 17.08
N ALA A 779 -25.71 0.06 15.85
CA ALA A 779 -24.72 0.63 14.95
C ALA A 779 -25.43 1.38 13.82
N PRO A 780 -24.95 2.58 13.41
CA PRO A 780 -25.32 3.12 12.11
C PRO A 780 -24.98 2.10 11.03
N THR A 781 -25.81 2.00 10.00
CA THR A 781 -25.62 1.03 8.92
C THR A 781 -25.89 1.65 7.56
N ALA A 782 -25.06 1.30 6.58
CA ALA A 782 -25.37 1.40 5.16
C ALA A 782 -25.63 -0.03 4.65
N ALA A 783 -26.90 -0.42 4.56
CA ALA A 783 -27.26 -1.83 4.33
C ALA A 783 -26.97 -2.32 2.90
N HIS A 784 -26.79 -1.42 1.94
CA HIS A 784 -26.62 -1.71 0.52
C HIS A 784 -27.81 -2.46 -0.09
N THR A 785 -29.03 -2.05 0.29
CA THR A 785 -30.30 -2.59 -0.24
C THR A 785 -31.20 -1.45 -0.71
N THR A 786 -30.60 -0.47 -1.38
CA THR A 786 -31.27 0.75 -1.82
C THR A 786 -32.39 0.39 -2.79
N SER A 787 -33.58 0.92 -2.58
CA SER A 787 -34.74 0.67 -3.42
C SER A 787 -35.24 1.94 -4.10
N ARG A 788 -35.86 1.76 -5.26
CA ARG A 788 -36.42 2.87 -6.03
C ARG A 788 -37.54 3.61 -5.28
N LYS A 789 -38.34 2.88 -4.50
CA LYS A 789 -39.46 3.45 -3.73
C LYS A 789 -39.03 3.57 -2.27
N GLY A 790 -39.06 4.78 -1.71
CA GLY A 790 -38.79 4.98 -0.30
C GLY A 790 -39.87 4.39 0.63
N ARG A 791 -39.56 4.29 1.92
CA ARG A 791 -40.50 3.88 2.99
C ARG A 791 -41.73 4.79 2.99
N GLY A 792 -42.91 4.19 3.10
CA GLY A 792 -44.17 4.93 3.26
C GLY A 792 -44.26 5.61 4.62
N CYS A 793 -45.11 6.62 4.77
CA CYS A 793 -45.17 7.43 6.00
C CYS A 793 -45.45 6.58 7.24
N LYS A 794 -46.35 5.58 7.14
CA LYS A 794 -46.67 4.67 8.25
C LYS A 794 -45.47 3.84 8.71
N SER A 795 -44.55 3.51 7.80
CA SER A 795 -43.37 2.73 8.12
C SER A 795 -42.36 3.50 8.97
N CYS A 796 -42.48 4.83 9.09
CA CYS A 796 -41.63 5.64 9.95
C CYS A 796 -42.42 6.17 11.17
N HIS A 797 -43.68 6.54 10.97
CA HIS A 797 -44.50 7.21 11.99
C HIS A 797 -45.35 6.27 12.86
N ASN A 798 -45.66 5.06 12.38
CA ASN A 798 -46.54 4.11 13.08
C ASN A 798 -45.88 2.73 13.29
N ASP A 799 -44.65 2.54 12.79
CA ASP A 799 -43.89 1.31 12.96
C ASP A 799 -43.04 1.41 14.25
N PRO A 800 -43.32 0.60 15.28
CA PRO A 800 -42.56 0.66 16.54
C PRO A 800 -41.08 0.31 16.36
N LEU A 801 -40.72 -0.54 15.39
CA LEU A 801 -39.31 -0.88 15.13
C LEU A 801 -38.55 0.32 14.57
N ALA A 802 -39.17 1.10 13.67
CA ALA A 802 -38.56 2.29 13.09
C ALA A 802 -38.26 3.36 14.16
N ILE A 803 -39.10 3.48 15.19
CA ILE A 803 -38.92 4.43 16.29
C ILE A 803 -37.91 3.90 17.34
N GLY A 804 -37.69 2.58 17.38
CA GLY A 804 -36.74 1.91 18.27
C GLY A 804 -37.38 1.15 19.44
N TYR A 805 -38.71 0.96 19.46
CA TYR A 805 -39.41 0.20 20.50
C TYR A 805 -39.31 -1.32 20.33
N GLY A 806 -38.71 -1.78 19.24
CA GLY A 806 -38.68 -3.19 18.84
C GLY A 806 -39.93 -3.60 18.07
N ARG A 807 -39.98 -4.85 17.62
CA ARG A 807 -41.16 -5.38 16.91
C ARG A 807 -42.34 -5.52 17.85
N GLY A 808 -43.52 -5.24 17.33
CA GLY A 808 -44.76 -5.33 18.09
C GLY A 808 -45.91 -4.61 17.41
N LYS A 809 -47.00 -4.45 18.14
CA LYS A 809 -48.21 -3.75 17.69
C LYS A 809 -48.32 -2.41 18.38
N LEU A 810 -48.49 -1.36 17.58
CA LEU A 810 -48.68 0.01 18.04
C LEU A 810 -50.11 0.45 17.69
N ASP A 811 -51.00 0.44 18.69
CA ASP A 811 -52.41 0.75 18.52
C ASP A 811 -52.73 2.17 18.98
N TYR A 812 -53.49 2.90 18.17
CA TYR A 812 -54.05 4.20 18.55
C TYR A 812 -55.48 4.01 19.03
N ILE A 813 -55.71 4.23 20.33
CA ILE A 813 -56.99 3.99 21.01
C ILE A 813 -57.66 5.32 21.28
N ILE A 814 -58.91 5.46 20.83
CA ILE A 814 -59.73 6.66 21.01
C ILE A 814 -60.80 6.38 22.06
N GLU A 815 -60.74 7.08 23.19
CA GLU A 815 -61.73 7.06 24.26
C GLU A 815 -62.33 8.47 24.43
N GLY A 816 -63.53 8.67 23.89
CA GLY A 816 -64.18 9.99 23.85
C GLY A 816 -63.42 10.97 22.96
N GLU A 817 -63.01 12.10 23.52
CA GLU A 817 -62.22 13.14 22.82
C GLU A 817 -60.70 12.98 23.02
N LYS A 818 -60.24 11.86 23.62
CA LYS A 818 -58.82 11.60 23.89
C LYS A 818 -58.33 10.39 23.12
N GLY A 819 -57.24 10.56 22.37
CA GLY A 819 -56.52 9.46 21.73
C GLY A 819 -55.24 9.15 22.48
N THR A 820 -54.88 7.87 22.61
CA THR A 820 -53.65 7.42 23.26
C THR A 820 -52.98 6.32 22.45
N TRP A 821 -51.65 6.24 22.51
CA TRP A 821 -50.89 5.16 21.90
C TRP A 821 -50.64 4.05 22.91
N GLN A 822 -50.89 2.81 22.51
CA GLN A 822 -50.55 1.62 23.28
C GLN A 822 -49.60 0.73 22.47
N PHE A 823 -48.45 0.39 23.06
CA PHE A 823 -47.50 -0.54 22.47
C PHE A 823 -47.59 -1.91 23.15
N THR A 824 -47.67 -2.97 22.34
CA THR A 824 -47.55 -4.36 22.78
C THR A 824 -46.39 -4.99 22.04
N SER A 825 -45.31 -5.34 22.75
CA SER A 825 -44.14 -5.95 22.13
C SER A 825 -44.42 -7.38 21.66
N GLN A 826 -43.75 -7.77 20.57
CA GLN A 826 -43.71 -9.15 20.09
C GLN A 826 -42.73 -10.01 20.90
N PHE A 827 -41.68 -9.40 21.47
CA PHE A 827 -40.66 -10.10 22.23
C PHE A 827 -40.86 -9.95 23.72
N VAL A 828 -40.36 -10.94 24.47
CA VAL A 828 -40.29 -10.87 25.93
C VAL A 828 -39.30 -9.79 26.37
N LEU A 829 -39.50 -9.28 27.58
CA LEU A 829 -38.57 -8.35 28.20
C LEU A 829 -37.30 -9.09 28.60
N ASN A 830 -36.16 -8.54 28.22
CA ASN A 830 -34.84 -9.04 28.57
C ASN A 830 -34.56 -8.80 30.07
N ASN A 831 -33.96 -9.78 30.73
CA ASN A 831 -33.74 -9.73 32.18
C ASN A 831 -32.66 -8.71 32.62
N TYR A 832 -31.75 -8.32 31.73
CA TYR A 832 -30.67 -7.37 32.07
C TYR A 832 -31.18 -5.93 32.15
N ASP A 833 -32.11 -5.53 31.28
CA ASP A 833 -32.54 -4.13 31.16
C ASP A 833 -34.05 -3.89 31.05
N GLY A 834 -34.86 -4.94 31.06
CA GLY A 834 -36.32 -4.83 31.04
C GLY A 834 -36.89 -4.30 29.73
N LEU A 835 -36.11 -4.29 28.64
CA LEU A 835 -36.57 -3.91 27.31
C LEU A 835 -36.89 -5.15 26.47
N PRO A 836 -37.79 -5.07 25.49
CA PRO A 836 -37.95 -6.14 24.52
C PRO A 836 -36.63 -6.51 23.85
N GLU A 837 -36.45 -7.79 23.51
CA GLU A 837 -35.17 -8.31 23.00
C GLU A 837 -34.61 -7.53 21.81
N ASP A 838 -35.46 -7.07 20.88
CA ASP A 838 -35.06 -6.32 19.69
C ASP A 838 -35.33 -4.80 19.78
N ALA A 839 -35.58 -4.28 20.99
CA ALA A 839 -35.79 -2.85 21.20
C ALA A 839 -34.46 -2.11 21.38
N TRP A 840 -34.41 -0.88 20.88
CA TRP A 840 -33.34 0.08 21.15
C TRP A 840 -33.64 0.90 22.40
N ILE A 841 -34.91 1.30 22.55
CA ILE A 841 -35.45 2.15 23.62
C ILE A 841 -36.82 1.63 24.07
N GLY A 842 -37.25 2.03 25.27
CA GLY A 842 -38.59 1.73 25.77
C GLY A 842 -39.66 2.62 25.11
N PHE A 843 -40.91 2.16 25.12
CA PHE A 843 -42.06 2.95 24.63
C PHE A 843 -42.19 4.26 25.42
N LEU A 844 -42.13 5.40 24.72
CA LEU A 844 -42.11 6.74 25.33
C LEU A 844 -41.04 6.88 26.42
N GLY A 845 -39.91 6.21 26.22
CA GLY A 845 -38.79 6.15 27.15
C GLY A 845 -37.49 6.65 26.54
N GLU A 846 -36.55 7.02 27.40
CA GLU A 846 -35.18 7.37 27.04
C GLU A 846 -34.21 6.45 27.78
N ARG A 847 -33.08 6.16 27.13
CA ARG A 847 -31.98 5.40 27.73
C ARG A 847 -30.84 6.34 28.11
N LYS A 848 -30.18 6.02 29.22
CA LYS A 848 -28.98 6.73 29.70
C LYS A 848 -27.73 5.93 29.37
N GLY A 849 -26.60 6.61 29.18
CA GLY A 849 -25.33 5.99 28.85
C GLY A 849 -25.18 5.65 27.36
N TRP A 850 -24.28 4.71 27.06
CA TRP A 850 -24.04 4.25 25.69
C TRP A 850 -25.20 3.41 25.18
N THR A 851 -25.76 3.84 24.06
CA THR A 851 -26.83 3.11 23.34
C THR A 851 -26.42 2.76 21.92
N THR A 852 -25.21 3.15 21.52
CA THR A 852 -24.66 3.02 20.18
C THR A 852 -23.18 2.68 20.22
N THR A 853 -22.70 2.19 19.10
CA THR A 853 -21.27 1.92 18.86
C THR A 853 -20.49 3.14 18.38
N ARG A 854 -21.11 4.33 18.40
CA ARG A 854 -20.55 5.57 17.85
C ARG A 854 -20.85 6.76 18.75
N GLU A 855 -19.86 7.60 18.98
CA GLU A 855 -20.08 8.86 19.67
C GLU A 855 -20.92 9.82 18.82
N GLY A 856 -21.75 10.66 19.45
CA GLY A 856 -22.57 11.64 18.74
C GLY A 856 -23.77 11.04 17.99
N VAL A 857 -24.14 9.80 18.29
CA VAL A 857 -25.27 9.11 17.67
C VAL A 857 -26.17 8.51 18.74
N ARG A 858 -27.49 8.65 18.60
CA ARG A 858 -28.47 8.33 19.65
C ARG A 858 -29.84 7.91 19.09
N PRO A 859 -30.67 7.21 19.88
CA PRO A 859 -32.08 7.06 19.58
C PRO A 859 -32.85 8.38 19.73
N PHE A 860 -34.13 8.37 19.37
CA PHE A 860 -35.01 9.53 19.54
C PHE A 860 -35.26 9.85 21.02
N THR A 861 -35.24 11.13 21.36
CA THR A 861 -35.74 11.67 22.63
C THR A 861 -37.26 11.50 22.74
N ILE A 862 -37.82 11.60 23.95
CA ILE A 862 -39.26 11.52 24.18
C ILE A 862 -40.00 12.58 23.36
N GLU A 863 -39.47 13.80 23.26
CA GLU A 863 -40.11 14.86 22.48
C GLU A 863 -40.08 14.58 20.97
N GLU A 864 -39.00 14.00 20.45
CA GLU A 864 -38.94 13.55 19.05
C GLU A 864 -39.91 12.38 18.81
N GLN A 865 -39.99 11.40 19.73
CA GLN A 865 -40.95 10.30 19.68
C GLN A 865 -42.40 10.83 19.64
N LYS A 866 -42.76 11.76 20.51
CA LYS A 866 -44.08 12.40 20.54
C LYS A 866 -44.40 13.12 19.23
N ARG A 867 -43.45 13.85 18.66
CA ARG A 867 -43.64 14.52 17.35
C ARG A 867 -43.91 13.51 16.23
N ILE A 868 -43.10 12.45 16.16
CA ILE A 868 -43.26 11.37 15.17
C ILE A 868 -44.65 10.73 15.28
N LEU A 869 -45.04 10.35 16.50
CA LEU A 869 -46.31 9.70 16.78
C LEU A 869 -47.53 10.64 16.65
N THR A 870 -47.36 11.94 16.83
CA THR A 870 -48.42 12.94 16.58
C THR A 870 -48.80 12.94 15.11
N VAL A 871 -47.82 12.97 14.20
CA VAL A 871 -48.07 12.77 12.76
C VAL A 871 -48.68 11.39 12.49
N GLY A 872 -48.21 10.37 13.22
CA GLY A 872 -48.74 9.02 13.12
C GLY A 872 -50.23 8.89 13.40
N THR A 873 -50.80 9.76 14.24
CA THR A 873 -52.26 9.80 14.49
C THR A 873 -53.05 10.20 13.25
N CYS A 874 -52.55 11.16 12.46
CA CYS A 874 -53.19 11.54 11.21
C CYS A 874 -53.21 10.36 10.24
N LEU A 875 -52.13 9.58 10.20
CA LEU A 875 -51.98 8.41 9.32
C LEU A 875 -52.89 7.23 9.72
N THR A 876 -53.51 7.21 10.91
CA THR A 876 -54.53 6.19 11.22
C THR A 876 -55.82 6.43 10.45
N CYS A 877 -56.09 7.68 10.06
CA CYS A 877 -57.33 8.09 9.38
C CYS A 877 -57.11 8.53 7.92
N HIS A 878 -55.94 9.08 7.61
CA HIS A 878 -55.59 9.62 6.29
C HIS A 878 -54.60 8.73 5.55
N SER A 879 -54.78 8.59 4.24
CA SER A 879 -53.76 7.99 3.38
C SER A 879 -52.57 8.95 3.20
N GLU A 880 -51.38 8.40 2.96
CA GLU A 880 -50.14 9.17 2.83
C GLU A 880 -50.15 10.15 1.64
N ASP A 881 -50.95 9.88 0.62
CA ASP A 881 -51.16 10.70 -0.58
C ASP A 881 -52.35 11.67 -0.47
N SER A 882 -53.05 11.69 0.66
CA SER A 882 -54.19 12.60 0.87
C SER A 882 -53.73 14.06 0.93
N GLU A 883 -54.64 14.98 0.57
CA GLU A 883 -54.35 16.42 0.57
C GLU A 883 -53.85 16.92 1.93
N VAL A 884 -54.43 16.43 3.03
CA VAL A 884 -54.02 16.79 4.41
C VAL A 884 -52.57 16.35 4.68
N MET A 885 -52.21 15.13 4.28
CA MET A 885 -50.84 14.63 4.49
C MET A 885 -49.83 15.33 3.57
N LEU A 886 -50.20 15.65 2.32
CA LEU A 886 -49.32 16.42 1.44
C LEU A 886 -49.09 17.85 1.96
N GLN A 887 -50.12 18.51 2.50
CA GLN A 887 -49.98 19.83 3.15
C GLN A 887 -49.11 19.75 4.42
N SER A 888 -49.14 18.63 5.15
CA SER A 888 -48.32 18.45 6.35
C SER A 888 -46.81 18.45 6.09
N LEU A 889 -46.41 18.16 4.84
CA LEU A 889 -45.01 18.23 4.42
C LEU A 889 -44.52 19.67 4.26
N ASP A 890 -45.45 20.59 3.96
CA ASP A 890 -45.16 22.00 3.74
C ASP A 890 -45.16 22.77 5.09
N ASP A 891 -46.19 22.57 5.93
CA ASP A 891 -46.29 23.15 7.27
C ASP A 891 -47.27 22.34 8.15
N PHE A 892 -46.72 21.48 9.02
CA PHE A 892 -47.54 20.65 9.91
C PHE A 892 -48.29 21.45 10.99
N ASP A 893 -47.71 22.54 11.48
CA ASP A 893 -48.33 23.36 12.53
C ASP A 893 -49.57 24.10 11.99
N GLU A 894 -49.53 24.53 10.73
CA GLU A 894 -50.70 25.08 10.04
C GLU A 894 -51.79 24.04 9.81
N VAL A 895 -51.43 22.79 9.48
CA VAL A 895 -52.40 21.69 9.37
C VAL A 895 -53.09 21.45 10.71
N LEU A 896 -52.34 21.45 11.82
CA LEU A 896 -52.90 21.27 13.17
C LEU A 896 -53.90 22.35 13.57
N LYS A 897 -53.76 23.59 13.06
CA LYS A 897 -54.73 24.68 13.30
C LYS A 897 -56.06 24.50 12.57
N ARG A 898 -56.11 23.67 11.53
CA ARG A 898 -57.28 23.46 10.66
C ARG A 898 -57.97 22.11 10.88
N VAL A 899 -57.62 21.44 11.97
CA VAL A 899 -58.12 20.11 12.30
C VAL A 899 -59.63 20.16 12.55
N SER A 900 -60.39 19.27 11.90
CA SER A 900 -61.84 19.18 12.09
C SER A 900 -62.17 18.63 13.48
N GLY A 901 -63.34 18.98 14.04
CA GLY A 901 -63.81 18.42 15.31
C GLY A 901 -64.06 16.90 15.30
N LYS A 902 -63.91 16.22 14.16
CA LYS A 902 -63.95 14.75 14.05
C LYS A 902 -62.59 14.10 14.28
N CYS A 903 -61.50 14.88 14.24
CA CYS A 903 -60.17 14.36 14.45
C CYS A 903 -59.87 14.34 15.95
N VAL A 904 -59.45 13.18 16.45
CA VAL A 904 -59.00 13.03 17.83
C VAL A 904 -57.49 13.00 17.81
N LEU A 905 -56.86 14.06 18.32
CA LEU A 905 -55.41 14.14 18.47
C LEU A 905 -54.96 13.37 19.71
N VAL A 906 -53.69 12.96 19.69
CA VAL A 906 -53.09 12.26 20.82
C VAL A 906 -53.02 13.16 22.05
N ALA A 907 -53.41 12.62 23.19
CA ALA A 907 -53.19 13.20 24.50
C ALA A 907 -51.86 12.65 25.06
N TRP A 908 -50.88 13.53 25.24
CA TRP A 908 -49.56 13.21 25.79
C TRP A 908 -49.49 13.29 27.31
#